data_AF-A0A9E7EZB2-F1
#
_entry.id   AF-A0A9E7EZB2-F1
#
_cell.length_a   1.000
_cell.length_b   1.000
_cell.length_c   1.000
_cell.angle_alpha   90.00
_cell.angle_beta   90.00
_cell.angle_gamma   90.00
#
_symmetry.space_group_name_H-M   'P 1'
#
loop_
_entity.id
_entity.type
_entity.pdbx_description
1 polymer ?
#
loop_
_entity_poly.entity_id
_entity_poly.type
_entity_poly.pdbx_seq_one_letter_code
_entity_poly.pdbx_strand_id
1 'polypeptide(L)'
;MYEVASPLKGIHGWRSRETSGVEKLKRIGRIVVSHVAHCPPPFAVGVRFRYGGGTSRRGEPHRAFLSHQFLPSPPFPFPGGMSVVGFDVGNDRCVVAAVRQRGIDVLLNDESQRENPAVVSFGEKQRFLGAAGAASAARFPRSTVFQVKRLLGRPFRDPAVQDDLRRLPFPISEAPDGGILIRIHFLNEERVFTPVQILAMLLAHLKLIAEKSLETLVSDCVIGIPSYLTDLQRRAYLDAATIAGLKPLRLMHDCTATALGYGIYKTDLSARGSSFYVVFIDIGHCNTQVSVVSFGSERMNVLSHAFDANLGGRDFDEILFNHFTEKFKEEYQIDVHSNVRASIRLRVACEKLKRVLSANAEAPLNIECLMDEKDVKGFIKREEFERLYSGLLDRLLEPCKQALENAGLNQDRINAVELVGSGSRIPAITRILTEFFRREPSRTLNASECVARGCALHCAMLSPIFRVRDYEVQDSFPFSVTFATDEGPITTVSRNVLFPKGQPIPSVKMLSFYRTDAFKMEAFYANQSELPPGASQKISCFQVGPFPVHEGERYKVKVKVRLNLHGMVSVESVSLIEDDDNSTVSRDASQLDNMETEPASDAKSDSTVHTAENGIHEHAEHGSIPSSDTSKAERLPRRHELLITETIYGGTTKEWLLEAQEQEKWLAYQDKLMEQTKDKKNALEAYVYEIRNKLFERYRSFANDSEREGISVSLQQTEEWLYEDGDDETEKVYTGKLEELKKLVDPVENRYKDEEARAQATRELLKCIVDYRMAVSSLTTYERDVVIDECNKAEQWLRERSQQQDSLPKNTDPVLWSHEIKKRTEALDMSCRNHLRHKGSQSRSEDSRGSDHSKL
;
A
#
# COMPACT_ATOMS: atom_id res chain seq x y z
N MET A 1 -22.31 50.93 27.08
CA MET A 1 -23.38 51.18 28.07
C MET A 1 -24.70 50.64 27.52
N TYR A 2 -25.74 50.55 28.36
CA TYR A 2 -27.00 49.88 28.05
C TYR A 2 -28.01 50.79 27.31
N GLU A 3 -28.68 50.22 26.29
CA GLU A 3 -30.16 50.17 26.15
C GLU A 3 -30.99 51.40 25.68
N VAL A 4 -32.28 51.11 25.40
CA VAL A 4 -33.47 51.99 25.24
C VAL A 4 -33.84 52.60 23.86
N ALA A 5 -34.53 51.78 23.05
CA ALA A 5 -35.87 51.99 22.44
C ALA A 5 -36.36 53.32 21.79
N SER A 6 -36.96 53.19 20.58
CA SER A 6 -38.35 53.53 20.13
C SER A 6 -39.05 54.88 20.49
N PRO A 7 -40.11 55.37 19.77
CA PRO A 7 -41.00 54.65 18.84
C PRO A 7 -41.49 55.35 17.54
N LEU A 8 -42.18 54.54 16.73
CA LEU A 8 -43.07 54.79 15.57
C LEU A 8 -43.93 56.08 15.56
N LYS A 9 -43.89 56.84 14.44
CA LYS A 9 -44.97 56.98 13.41
C LYS A 9 -44.63 58.09 12.38
N GLY A 10 -45.06 57.91 11.12
CA GLY A 10 -44.82 58.88 10.02
C GLY A 10 -46.12 59.42 9.40
N ILE A 11 -46.00 60.45 8.54
CA ILE A 11 -47.12 61.11 7.83
C ILE A 11 -46.61 61.79 6.53
N HIS A 12 -47.36 61.65 5.42
CA HIS A 12 -47.26 62.32 4.09
C HIS A 12 -45.93 62.27 3.29
N GLY A 13 -45.89 62.31 1.94
CA GLY A 13 -46.92 61.96 0.94
C GLY A 13 -47.19 62.99 -0.19
N TRP A 14 -46.90 62.60 -1.45
CA TRP A 14 -47.33 63.25 -2.73
C TRP A 14 -46.69 64.63 -3.00
N ARG A 15 -46.52 65.19 -4.22
CA ARG A 15 -46.97 64.96 -5.63
C ARG A 15 -45.78 65.32 -6.58
N SER A 16 -45.74 65.15 -7.92
CA SER A 16 -46.66 64.85 -9.06
C SER A 16 -45.83 64.18 -10.20
N ARG A 17 -46.28 63.74 -11.40
CA ARG A 17 -47.42 64.00 -12.32
C ARG A 17 -47.89 62.68 -13.01
N GLU A 18 -49.18 62.46 -13.28
CA GLU A 18 -49.91 62.59 -14.60
C GLU A 18 -49.32 61.74 -15.75
N THR A 19 -50.01 60.89 -16.56
CA THR A 19 -51.40 60.34 -16.68
C THR A 19 -51.34 59.14 -17.69
N SER A 20 -52.30 58.25 -17.99
CA SER A 20 -53.75 58.02 -17.69
C SER A 20 -53.97 56.54 -17.19
N GLY A 21 -55.02 55.71 -17.38
CA GLY A 21 -56.31 55.67 -18.12
C GLY A 21 -56.22 55.07 -19.54
N VAL A 22 -57.16 54.29 -20.11
CA VAL A 22 -58.47 53.67 -19.71
C VAL A 22 -58.87 52.59 -20.77
N GLU A 23 -59.79 51.61 -20.64
CA GLU A 23 -60.66 51.15 -19.52
C GLU A 23 -60.82 49.59 -19.37
N LYS A 24 -61.78 48.86 -20.04
CA LYS A 24 -62.35 47.59 -19.46
C LYS A 24 -63.14 46.65 -20.43
N LEU A 25 -63.19 45.33 -20.12
CA LEU A 25 -64.31 44.33 -20.24
C LEU A 25 -64.09 43.00 -21.03
N LYS A 26 -64.22 41.85 -20.29
CA LYS A 26 -64.82 40.53 -20.69
C LYS A 26 -64.09 39.68 -21.79
N ARG A 27 -64.17 38.33 -21.86
CA ARG A 27 -64.93 37.27 -21.12
C ARG A 27 -64.28 35.87 -21.32
N ILE A 28 -64.35 34.98 -20.30
CA ILE A 28 -64.27 33.48 -20.35
C ILE A 28 -62.92 32.83 -20.80
N GLY A 29 -62.36 31.80 -20.14
CA GLY A 29 -62.62 31.24 -18.80
C GLY A 29 -62.26 29.74 -18.59
N ARG A 30 -61.80 29.38 -17.36
CA ARG A 30 -61.50 28.00 -16.83
C ARG A 30 -60.30 27.30 -17.52
N ILE A 31 -59.53 26.37 -16.92
CA ILE A 31 -59.77 25.37 -15.86
C ILE A 31 -58.59 25.26 -14.85
N VAL A 32 -58.94 24.82 -13.62
CA VAL A 32 -58.20 24.23 -12.46
C VAL A 32 -56.70 23.84 -12.59
N VAL A 33 -55.98 24.04 -11.47
CA VAL A 33 -54.59 23.63 -11.15
C VAL A 33 -54.47 22.16 -10.69
N SER A 34 -53.46 21.42 -11.15
CA SER A 34 -52.85 20.28 -10.43
C SER A 34 -51.52 19.84 -11.07
N HIS A 35 -50.80 18.92 -10.40
CA HIS A 35 -49.45 18.38 -10.70
C HIS A 35 -48.30 19.36 -10.37
N VAL A 36 -47.41 19.10 -9.40
CA VAL A 36 -46.65 17.89 -8.98
C VAL A 36 -45.53 17.54 -9.96
N ALA A 37 -44.31 17.45 -9.43
CA ALA A 37 -43.07 17.22 -10.16
C ALA A 37 -42.89 15.76 -10.59
N HIS A 38 -42.02 15.52 -11.59
CA HIS A 38 -41.17 14.32 -11.71
C HIS A 38 -39.96 14.65 -12.61
N CYS A 39 -38.78 14.10 -12.28
CA CYS A 39 -37.59 14.15 -13.14
C CYS A 39 -37.50 12.86 -14.00
N PRO A 40 -36.97 12.92 -15.24
CA PRO A 40 -36.83 11.73 -16.09
C PRO A 40 -35.57 10.90 -15.75
N PRO A 41 -35.62 9.56 -15.89
CA PRO A 41 -34.45 8.67 -15.72
C PRO A 41 -33.55 8.60 -16.98
N PRO A 42 -32.32 8.07 -16.87
CA PRO A 42 -31.38 7.95 -18.00
C PRO A 42 -31.77 6.88 -19.03
N PHE A 43 -31.24 7.03 -20.25
CA PHE A 43 -31.49 6.13 -21.38
C PHE A 43 -30.76 4.78 -21.27
N ALA A 44 -31.48 3.68 -21.52
CA ALA A 44 -30.90 2.36 -21.77
C ALA A 44 -31.21 1.92 -23.22
N VAL A 45 -30.17 1.64 -24.02
CA VAL A 45 -30.32 1.25 -25.43
C VAL A 45 -30.45 -0.27 -25.56
N GLY A 46 -31.65 -0.79 -25.32
CA GLY A 46 -31.97 -2.21 -25.52
C GLY A 46 -32.37 -2.53 -26.96
N VAL A 47 -31.49 -3.17 -27.74
CA VAL A 47 -31.78 -3.58 -29.12
C VAL A 47 -32.66 -4.85 -29.13
N ARG A 48 -33.95 -4.69 -29.50
CA ARG A 48 -34.89 -5.81 -29.71
C ARG A 48 -34.79 -6.34 -31.14
N PHE A 49 -34.37 -7.60 -31.31
CA PHE A 49 -34.60 -8.34 -32.55
C PHE A 49 -36.06 -8.83 -32.63
N ARG A 50 -36.68 -8.71 -33.82
CA ARG A 50 -37.95 -9.35 -34.15
C ARG A 50 -37.69 -10.57 -35.04
N TYR A 51 -38.42 -11.66 -34.79
CA TYR A 51 -38.56 -12.74 -35.77
C TYR A 51 -39.55 -12.34 -36.89
N GLY A 52 -39.23 -12.74 -38.11
CA GLY A 52 -40.04 -12.62 -39.33
C GLY A 52 -39.25 -13.28 -40.47
N GLY A 53 -39.85 -14.16 -41.28
CA GLY A 53 -39.10 -15.14 -42.07
C GLY A 53 -39.49 -15.25 -43.54
N GLY A 54 -38.60 -15.90 -44.31
CA GLY A 54 -38.77 -16.23 -45.74
C GLY A 54 -38.26 -15.12 -46.68
N THR A 55 -37.52 -15.39 -47.76
CA THR A 55 -37.31 -16.68 -48.46
C THR A 55 -36.04 -16.70 -49.34
N SER A 56 -35.52 -17.91 -49.59
CA SER A 56 -34.87 -18.38 -50.83
C SER A 56 -33.51 -17.81 -51.32
N ARG A 57 -32.50 -18.72 -51.29
CA ARG A 57 -31.46 -19.01 -52.31
C ARG A 57 -30.13 -18.20 -52.41
N ARG A 58 -29.06 -18.98 -52.16
CA ARG A 58 -27.72 -19.03 -52.80
C ARG A 58 -26.71 -17.91 -52.53
N GLY A 59 -25.54 -18.30 -52.01
CA GLY A 59 -24.30 -17.51 -52.09
C GLY A 59 -23.43 -17.52 -50.83
N GLU A 60 -22.86 -18.68 -50.44
CA GLU A 60 -21.69 -18.66 -49.55
C GLU A 60 -20.43 -18.29 -50.34
N PRO A 61 -19.50 -17.56 -49.71
CA PRO A 61 -18.18 -18.15 -49.52
C PRO A 61 -17.69 -18.09 -48.05
N HIS A 62 -16.77 -18.98 -47.72
CA HIS A 62 -16.24 -19.21 -46.38
C HIS A 62 -15.66 -17.93 -45.71
N ARG A 63 -16.02 -17.71 -44.44
CA ARG A 63 -15.17 -16.94 -43.51
C ARG A 63 -14.16 -17.89 -42.87
N ALA A 64 -12.88 -17.54 -42.94
CA ALA A 64 -11.84 -18.25 -42.20
C ALA A 64 -11.98 -18.00 -40.70
N PHE A 65 -11.78 -19.04 -39.89
CA PHE A 65 -11.56 -18.89 -38.45
C PHE A 65 -10.17 -18.29 -38.24
N LEU A 66 -10.12 -17.05 -37.75
CA LEU A 66 -8.89 -16.52 -37.14
C LEU A 66 -8.74 -17.15 -35.76
N SER A 67 -7.72 -17.99 -35.60
CA SER A 67 -7.35 -18.55 -34.31
C SER A 67 -6.78 -17.43 -33.42
N HIS A 68 -7.38 -17.24 -32.25
CA HIS A 68 -6.72 -16.49 -31.19
C HIS A 68 -5.47 -17.25 -30.74
N GLN A 69 -4.30 -16.81 -31.21
CA GLN A 69 -3.04 -17.18 -30.60
C GLN A 69 -3.02 -16.61 -29.18
N PHE A 70 -3.26 -17.48 -28.20
CA PHE A 70 -2.93 -17.18 -26.82
C PHE A 70 -1.42 -16.90 -26.76
N LEU A 71 -1.04 -15.68 -26.38
CA LEU A 71 0.31 -15.42 -25.92
C LEU A 71 0.58 -16.38 -24.74
N PRO A 72 1.74 -17.07 -24.69
CA PRO A 72 2.05 -17.94 -23.58
C PRO A 72 2.04 -17.11 -22.29
N SER A 73 1.24 -17.53 -21.31
CA SER A 73 1.32 -16.98 -19.96
C SER A 73 2.76 -17.12 -19.45
N PRO A 74 3.30 -16.12 -18.73
CA PRO A 74 4.61 -16.26 -18.12
C PRO A 74 4.65 -17.52 -17.24
N PRO A 75 5.81 -18.19 -17.12
CA PRO A 75 5.90 -19.41 -16.32
C PRO A 75 5.38 -19.13 -14.90
N PHE A 76 4.52 -20.01 -14.39
CA PHE A 76 3.99 -19.92 -13.04
C PHE A 76 5.16 -19.74 -12.06
N PRO A 77 5.12 -18.76 -11.14
CA PRO A 77 6.10 -18.66 -10.08
C PRO A 77 6.18 -19.99 -9.31
N PHE A 78 7.39 -20.40 -8.95
CA PHE A 78 7.60 -21.44 -7.94
C PHE A 78 6.80 -21.11 -6.67
N PRO A 79 6.36 -22.11 -5.87
CA PRO A 79 5.48 -21.90 -4.71
C PRO A 79 5.94 -20.72 -3.86
N GLY A 80 5.16 -19.65 -3.91
CA GLY A 80 5.66 -18.31 -3.62
C GLY A 80 6.18 -18.17 -2.20
N GLY A 81 7.45 -17.79 -2.07
CA GLY A 81 7.99 -17.30 -0.80
C GLY A 81 7.17 -16.09 -0.36
N MET A 82 6.44 -16.21 0.74
CA MET A 82 5.56 -15.18 1.29
C MET A 82 6.38 -13.92 1.60
N SER A 83 6.32 -12.91 0.74
CA SER A 83 7.03 -11.64 0.92
C SER A 83 6.55 -10.94 2.21
N VAL A 84 7.41 -10.86 3.23
CA VAL A 84 7.08 -10.26 4.52
C VAL A 84 7.41 -8.77 4.52
N VAL A 85 6.37 -7.93 4.51
CA VAL A 85 6.49 -6.47 4.36
C VAL A 85 5.73 -5.72 5.47
N GLY A 86 6.38 -4.69 6.02
CA GLY A 86 5.81 -3.73 6.95
C GLY A 86 5.71 -2.34 6.32
N PHE A 87 4.54 -1.71 6.45
CA PHE A 87 4.29 -0.37 5.94
C PHE A 87 4.03 0.60 7.09
N ASP A 88 4.82 1.67 7.20
CA ASP A 88 4.40 2.91 7.83
C ASP A 88 3.79 3.82 6.75
N VAL A 89 2.54 4.24 6.97
CA VAL A 89 1.88 5.25 6.14
C VAL A 89 1.64 6.46 7.04
N GLY A 90 2.53 7.45 7.00
CA GLY A 90 2.41 8.68 7.78
C GLY A 90 1.55 9.75 7.10
N ASN A 91 1.61 10.98 7.62
CA ASN A 91 0.87 12.13 7.06
C ASN A 91 1.69 12.99 6.08
N ASP A 92 3.03 12.92 6.13
CA ASP A 92 3.97 13.58 5.19
C ASP A 92 4.95 12.57 4.56
N ARG A 93 5.39 11.55 5.32
CA ARG A 93 6.22 10.44 4.81
C ARG A 93 5.56 9.09 5.03
N CYS A 94 5.91 8.13 4.19
CA CYS A 94 5.64 6.71 4.30
C CYS A 94 6.97 5.95 4.21
N VAL A 95 7.10 4.83 4.92
CA VAL A 95 8.32 4.01 4.95
C VAL A 95 7.95 2.55 4.77
N VAL A 96 8.74 1.84 3.96
CA VAL A 96 8.56 0.41 3.69
C VAL A 96 9.74 -0.35 4.26
N ALA A 97 9.49 -1.42 4.99
CA ALA A 97 10.51 -2.35 5.45
C ALA A 97 10.13 -3.79 5.10
N ALA A 98 11.11 -4.64 4.88
CA ALA A 98 10.88 -6.06 4.60
C ALA A 98 11.94 -6.95 5.25
N VAL A 99 11.60 -8.22 5.43
CA VAL A 99 12.58 -9.23 5.90
C VAL A 99 13.48 -9.64 4.74
N ARG A 100 14.79 -9.65 5.01
CA ARG A 100 15.84 -10.19 4.14
C ARG A 100 16.71 -11.16 4.92
N GLN A 101 17.65 -11.83 4.25
CA GLN A 101 18.32 -13.07 4.72
C GLN A 101 18.99 -13.04 6.11
N ARG A 102 19.15 -11.88 6.77
CA ARG A 102 19.73 -11.74 8.11
C ARG A 102 19.00 -10.74 9.03
N GLY A 103 17.82 -10.26 8.67
CA GLY A 103 17.11 -9.26 9.46
C GLY A 103 16.07 -8.47 8.68
N ILE A 104 15.87 -7.21 9.08
CA ILE A 104 14.87 -6.31 8.50
C ILE A 104 15.58 -5.10 7.91
N ASP A 105 15.35 -4.86 6.64
CA ASP A 105 15.87 -3.72 5.89
C ASP A 105 14.74 -2.73 5.59
N VAL A 106 15.08 -1.44 5.58
CA VAL A 106 14.19 -0.40 5.05
C VAL A 106 14.49 -0.24 3.56
N LEU A 107 13.45 -0.30 2.74
CA LEU A 107 13.56 -0.35 1.30
C LEU A 107 13.79 1.06 0.73
N LEU A 108 14.52 1.12 -0.38
CA LEU A 108 14.78 2.37 -1.08
C LEU A 108 13.79 2.55 -2.23
N ASN A 109 13.43 3.80 -2.49
CA ASN A 109 12.69 4.18 -3.69
C ASN A 109 13.61 4.50 -4.87
N ASP A 110 13.03 4.93 -5.99
CA ASP A 110 13.75 5.22 -7.23
C ASP A 110 14.76 6.37 -7.12
N GLU A 111 14.60 7.27 -6.14
CA GLU A 111 15.56 8.33 -5.79
C GLU A 111 16.57 7.89 -4.70
N SER A 112 16.66 6.59 -4.44
CA SER A 112 17.48 5.97 -3.38
C SER A 112 17.17 6.48 -1.96
N GLN A 113 15.97 7.01 -1.72
CA GLN A 113 15.53 7.50 -0.40
C GLN A 113 14.76 6.43 0.38
N ARG A 114 14.85 6.49 1.72
CA ARG A 114 14.09 5.63 2.65
C ARG A 114 12.70 6.18 3.01
N GLU A 115 12.53 7.50 2.95
CA GLU A 115 11.27 8.18 3.28
C GLU A 115 10.55 8.64 2.00
N ASN A 116 9.39 8.07 1.72
CA ASN A 116 8.57 8.38 0.56
C ASN A 116 7.55 9.48 0.90
N PRO A 117 7.38 10.55 0.13
CA PRO A 117 6.31 11.52 0.37
C PRO A 117 4.91 10.87 0.34
N ALA A 118 4.05 11.21 1.30
CA ALA A 118 2.66 10.74 1.38
C ALA A 118 1.75 11.54 0.41
N VAL A 119 2.11 11.55 -0.87
CA VAL A 119 1.58 12.46 -1.91
C VAL A 119 1.10 11.70 -3.15
N VAL A 120 -0.08 12.09 -3.65
CA VAL A 120 -0.64 11.68 -4.93
C VAL A 120 -0.90 12.93 -5.76
N SER A 121 -0.12 13.17 -6.81
CA SER A 121 -0.35 14.25 -7.76
C SER A 121 -0.93 13.69 -9.06
N PHE A 122 -1.90 14.37 -9.63
CA PHE A 122 -2.48 14.04 -10.94
C PHE A 122 -2.03 15.12 -11.94
N GLY A 123 -1.30 14.71 -12.97
CA GLY A 123 -0.96 15.58 -14.09
C GLY A 123 -2.07 15.63 -15.13
N GLU A 124 -1.71 15.93 -16.37
CA GLU A 124 -2.68 15.95 -17.48
C GLU A 124 -3.04 14.53 -17.96
N LYS A 125 -2.06 13.62 -18.07
CA LYS A 125 -2.23 12.26 -18.62
C LYS A 125 -1.99 11.10 -17.65
N GLN A 126 -1.14 11.29 -16.64
CA GLN A 126 -0.77 10.26 -15.65
C GLN A 126 -0.75 10.82 -14.22
N ARG A 127 -0.76 9.92 -13.24
CA ARG A 127 -0.45 10.22 -11.85
C ARG A 127 1.07 10.30 -11.65
N PHE A 128 1.44 10.99 -10.58
CA PHE A 128 2.78 11.02 -10.01
C PHE A 128 2.64 10.71 -8.52
N LEU A 129 3.27 9.62 -8.08
CA LEU A 129 3.16 9.08 -6.73
C LEU A 129 4.47 9.31 -5.98
N GLY A 130 4.41 9.43 -4.65
CA GLY A 130 5.61 9.54 -3.82
C GLY A 130 6.49 10.72 -4.18
N ALA A 131 7.75 10.47 -4.51
CA ALA A 131 8.75 11.50 -4.79
C ALA A 131 8.41 12.33 -6.04
N ALA A 132 8.03 11.66 -7.14
CA ALA A 132 7.54 12.33 -8.34
C ALA A 132 6.29 13.19 -8.05
N GLY A 133 5.38 12.71 -7.19
CA GLY A 133 4.19 13.45 -6.77
C GLY A 133 4.51 14.71 -5.95
N ALA A 134 5.56 14.67 -5.12
CA ALA A 134 6.04 15.85 -4.40
C ALA A 134 6.75 16.84 -5.34
N ALA A 135 7.50 16.36 -6.34
CA ALA A 135 8.15 17.20 -7.35
C ALA A 135 7.13 17.93 -8.26
N SER A 136 6.05 17.25 -8.68
CA SER A 136 5.01 17.82 -9.53
C SER A 136 4.04 18.76 -8.79
N ALA A 137 4.02 18.74 -7.45
CA ALA A 137 3.10 19.50 -6.60
C ALA A 137 3.07 21.01 -6.91
N ALA A 138 4.20 21.60 -7.31
CA ALA A 138 4.32 23.03 -7.64
C ALA A 138 3.77 23.41 -9.04
N ARG A 139 3.56 22.42 -9.93
CA ARG A 139 2.88 22.56 -11.24
C ARG A 139 1.38 22.27 -11.13
N PHE A 140 1.00 21.26 -10.35
CA PHE A 140 -0.38 20.78 -10.21
C PHE A 140 -0.97 20.97 -8.79
N PRO A 141 -0.92 22.15 -8.17
CA PRO A 141 -1.22 22.32 -6.73
C PRO A 141 -2.67 22.00 -6.35
N ARG A 142 -3.64 22.22 -7.25
CA ARG A 142 -5.05 21.85 -7.03
C ARG A 142 -5.35 20.37 -7.31
N SER A 143 -4.47 19.68 -8.03
CA SER A 143 -4.57 18.24 -8.34
C SER A 143 -3.54 17.42 -7.57
N THR A 144 -3.04 17.91 -6.44
CA THR A 144 -2.04 17.21 -5.61
C THR A 144 -2.56 17.01 -4.19
N VAL A 145 -2.83 15.76 -3.86
CA VAL A 145 -3.44 15.31 -2.60
C VAL A 145 -2.36 14.83 -1.64
N PHE A 146 -2.46 15.26 -0.38
CA PHE A 146 -1.54 14.90 0.72
C PHE A 146 -2.31 14.87 2.05
N GLN A 147 -1.69 14.36 3.12
CA GLN A 147 -2.31 14.23 4.45
C GLN A 147 -3.67 13.45 4.45
N VAL A 148 -3.87 12.52 3.52
CA VAL A 148 -5.16 11.82 3.32
C VAL A 148 -5.72 11.14 4.59
N LYS A 149 -4.84 10.68 5.50
CA LYS A 149 -5.21 10.12 6.81
C LYS A 149 -6.10 11.04 7.67
N ARG A 150 -6.02 12.37 7.46
CA ARG A 150 -6.88 13.37 8.13
C ARG A 150 -8.35 13.23 7.76
N LEU A 151 -8.62 12.82 6.51
CA LEU A 151 -9.95 12.77 5.89
C LEU A 151 -10.58 11.36 5.95
N LEU A 152 -9.78 10.31 6.18
CA LEU A 152 -10.23 8.92 6.14
C LEU A 152 -11.27 8.64 7.23
N GLY A 153 -12.45 8.14 6.84
CA GLY A 153 -13.54 7.75 7.75
C GLY A 153 -14.12 8.88 8.61
N ARG A 154 -13.99 10.15 8.17
CA ARG A 154 -14.55 11.33 8.85
C ARG A 154 -15.72 11.91 8.06
N PRO A 155 -16.78 12.43 8.71
CA PRO A 155 -17.83 13.16 8.01
C PRO A 155 -17.32 14.54 7.61
N PHE A 156 -17.78 15.06 6.46
CA PHE A 156 -17.34 16.34 5.91
C PHE A 156 -17.55 17.51 6.88
N ARG A 157 -18.63 17.49 7.66
CA ARG A 157 -19.03 18.56 8.60
C ARG A 157 -18.33 18.52 9.97
N ASP A 158 -17.39 17.60 10.17
CA ASP A 158 -16.58 17.54 11.40
C ASP A 158 -15.74 18.83 11.55
N PRO A 159 -15.82 19.57 12.68
CA PRO A 159 -15.07 20.81 12.87
C PRO A 159 -13.55 20.64 12.69
N ALA A 160 -12.97 19.53 13.12
CA ALA A 160 -11.54 19.27 12.96
C ALA A 160 -11.17 18.92 11.50
N VAL A 161 -12.10 18.36 10.71
CA VAL A 161 -11.94 18.25 9.26
C VAL A 161 -12.00 19.63 8.62
N GLN A 162 -13.00 20.45 8.94
CA GLN A 162 -13.12 21.82 8.42
C GLN A 162 -11.89 22.68 8.74
N ASP A 163 -11.22 22.43 9.86
CA ASP A 163 -9.93 23.04 10.24
C ASP A 163 -8.72 22.52 9.44
N ASP A 164 -8.78 21.31 8.89
CA ASP A 164 -7.82 20.82 7.91
C ASP A 164 -8.14 21.35 6.49
N LEU A 165 -9.41 21.36 6.07
CA LEU A 165 -9.83 21.78 4.71
C LEU A 165 -9.31 23.18 4.35
N ARG A 166 -9.28 24.12 5.30
CA ARG A 166 -8.77 25.49 5.10
C ARG A 166 -7.26 25.57 4.78
N ARG A 167 -6.53 24.45 4.89
CA ARG A 167 -5.08 24.34 4.64
C ARG A 167 -4.75 23.49 3.40
N LEU A 168 -5.75 22.79 2.84
CA LEU A 168 -5.58 21.88 1.71
C LEU A 168 -5.84 22.62 0.38
N PRO A 169 -4.95 22.52 -0.62
CA PRO A 169 -5.07 23.28 -1.87
C PRO A 169 -6.01 22.64 -2.91
N PHE A 170 -6.34 21.35 -2.74
CA PHE A 170 -7.16 20.56 -3.64
C PHE A 170 -8.66 20.69 -3.32
N PRO A 171 -9.56 20.77 -4.31
CA PRO A 171 -10.99 20.91 -4.07
C PRO A 171 -11.61 19.67 -3.39
N ILE A 172 -12.45 19.91 -2.39
CA ILE A 172 -13.13 18.88 -1.58
C ILE A 172 -14.61 19.26 -1.44
N SER A 173 -15.51 18.27 -1.49
CA SER A 173 -16.95 18.46 -1.26
C SER A 173 -17.54 17.36 -0.39
N GLU A 174 -18.71 17.62 0.17
CA GLU A 174 -19.55 16.62 0.85
C GLU A 174 -20.05 15.54 -0.13
N ALA A 175 -20.10 14.30 0.34
CA ALA A 175 -20.73 13.17 -0.34
C ALA A 175 -22.23 13.05 0.02
N PRO A 176 -23.07 12.34 -0.75
CA PRO A 176 -24.49 12.16 -0.45
C PRO A 176 -24.81 11.49 0.90
N ASP A 177 -23.85 10.76 1.48
CA ASP A 177 -23.91 10.12 2.79
C ASP A 177 -23.31 10.97 3.94
N GLY A 178 -22.83 12.20 3.63
CA GLY A 178 -22.11 13.07 4.56
C GLY A 178 -20.60 12.78 4.64
N GLY A 179 -20.08 11.84 3.86
CA GLY A 179 -18.64 11.56 3.69
C GLY A 179 -17.91 12.64 2.89
N ILE A 180 -16.66 12.36 2.54
CA ILE A 180 -15.73 13.32 1.91
C ILE A 180 -15.39 12.87 0.48
N LEU A 181 -15.54 13.80 -0.48
CA LEU A 181 -15.14 13.62 -1.88
C LEU A 181 -14.03 14.61 -2.25
N ILE A 182 -12.97 14.11 -2.87
CA ILE A 182 -11.85 14.89 -3.40
C ILE A 182 -12.05 15.02 -4.92
N ARG A 183 -12.06 16.25 -5.44
CA ARG A 183 -12.30 16.53 -6.87
C ARG A 183 -11.00 16.95 -7.55
N ILE A 184 -10.66 16.27 -8.64
CA ILE A 184 -9.38 16.39 -9.34
C ILE A 184 -9.67 16.56 -10.83
N HIS A 185 -9.03 17.53 -11.48
CA HIS A 185 -9.01 17.59 -12.94
C HIS A 185 -7.91 16.64 -13.46
N PHE A 186 -8.30 15.62 -14.22
CA PHE A 186 -7.42 14.56 -14.73
C PHE A 186 -7.95 14.05 -16.08
N LEU A 187 -7.07 13.84 -17.08
CA LEU A 187 -7.46 13.41 -18.43
C LEU A 187 -8.55 14.28 -19.09
N ASN A 188 -8.47 15.60 -18.86
CA ASN A 188 -9.44 16.61 -19.33
C ASN A 188 -10.87 16.47 -18.77
N GLU A 189 -11.04 15.74 -17.67
CA GLU A 189 -12.31 15.53 -16.98
C GLU A 189 -12.21 15.93 -15.49
N GLU A 190 -13.32 16.33 -14.86
CA GLU A 190 -13.40 16.31 -13.40
C GLU A 190 -13.66 14.88 -12.93
N ARG A 191 -12.72 14.33 -12.15
CA ARG A 191 -12.83 13.01 -11.53
C ARG A 191 -12.88 13.14 -10.02
N VAL A 192 -13.63 12.22 -9.40
CA VAL A 192 -13.98 12.27 -7.99
C VAL A 192 -13.44 11.02 -7.30
N PHE A 193 -12.74 11.21 -6.19
CA PHE A 193 -12.14 10.14 -5.40
C PHE A 193 -12.49 10.28 -3.92
N THR A 194 -12.69 9.15 -3.24
CA THR A 194 -12.75 9.09 -1.77
C THR A 194 -11.34 9.13 -1.17
N PRO A 195 -11.19 9.54 0.11
CA PRO A 195 -9.94 9.35 0.85
C PRO A 195 -9.45 7.89 0.88
N VAL A 196 -10.36 6.92 0.81
CA VAL A 196 -10.05 5.48 0.74
C VAL A 196 -9.32 5.14 -0.55
N GLN A 197 -9.83 5.59 -1.70
CA GLN A 197 -9.17 5.40 -3.00
C GLN A 197 -7.80 6.08 -3.04
N ILE A 198 -7.67 7.33 -2.57
CA ILE A 198 -6.36 8.01 -2.54
C ILE A 198 -5.36 7.27 -1.63
N LEU A 199 -5.80 6.75 -0.48
CA LEU A 199 -4.96 5.91 0.38
C LEU A 199 -4.54 4.60 -0.34
N ALA A 200 -5.42 4.02 -1.16
CA ALA A 200 -5.10 2.87 -1.98
C ALA A 200 -4.02 3.17 -3.04
N MET A 201 -4.04 4.35 -3.68
CA MET A 201 -2.99 4.77 -4.63
C MET A 201 -1.61 4.84 -3.94
N LEU A 202 -1.57 5.34 -2.70
CA LEU A 202 -0.34 5.34 -1.89
C LEU A 202 0.10 3.92 -1.53
N LEU A 203 -0.83 3.05 -1.08
CA LEU A 203 -0.52 1.66 -0.74
C LEU A 203 -0.05 0.85 -1.97
N ALA A 204 -0.62 1.10 -3.14
CA ALA A 204 -0.18 0.51 -4.41
C ALA A 204 1.24 0.96 -4.79
N HIS A 205 1.58 2.25 -4.60
CA HIS A 205 2.94 2.74 -4.82
C HIS A 205 3.96 2.11 -3.84
N LEU A 206 3.63 2.04 -2.54
CA LEU A 206 4.49 1.40 -1.54
C LEU A 206 4.66 -0.10 -1.79
N LYS A 207 3.61 -0.77 -2.30
CA LYS A 207 3.68 -2.15 -2.80
C LYS A 207 4.65 -2.26 -3.99
N LEU A 208 4.55 -1.40 -5.00
CA LEU A 208 5.45 -1.43 -6.16
C LEU A 208 6.92 -1.23 -5.76
N ILE A 209 7.21 -0.36 -4.78
CA ILE A 209 8.56 -0.22 -4.20
C ILE A 209 9.01 -1.54 -3.55
N ALA A 210 8.13 -2.22 -2.81
CA ALA A 210 8.44 -3.51 -2.20
C ALA A 210 8.68 -4.61 -3.25
N GLU A 211 7.82 -4.71 -4.27
CA GLU A 211 7.93 -5.71 -5.33
C GLU A 211 9.20 -5.50 -6.17
N LYS A 212 9.51 -4.24 -6.53
CA LYS A 212 10.76 -3.87 -7.23
C LYS A 212 12.02 -4.16 -6.41
N SER A 213 11.96 -3.97 -5.09
CA SER A 213 13.10 -4.19 -4.19
C SER A 213 13.24 -5.63 -3.66
N LEU A 214 12.26 -6.50 -3.89
CA LEU A 214 12.30 -7.92 -3.51
C LEU A 214 12.37 -8.87 -4.71
N GLU A 215 12.11 -8.37 -5.93
CA GLU A 215 12.00 -9.15 -7.18
C GLU A 215 10.88 -10.23 -7.13
N THR A 216 9.94 -10.07 -6.19
CA THR A 216 8.81 -10.97 -5.94
C THR A 216 7.52 -10.18 -5.75
N LEU A 217 6.37 -10.81 -6.01
CA LEU A 217 5.06 -10.21 -5.72
C LEU A 217 4.85 -10.05 -4.21
N VAL A 218 4.10 -9.01 -3.83
CA VAL A 218 3.76 -8.67 -2.44
C VAL A 218 2.24 -8.68 -2.27
N SER A 219 1.77 -9.33 -1.22
CA SER A 219 0.35 -9.43 -0.89
C SER A 219 0.15 -9.31 0.61
N ASP A 220 0.62 -10.31 1.36
CA ASP A 220 0.56 -10.30 2.82
C ASP A 220 1.48 -9.22 3.42
N CYS A 221 0.98 -8.47 4.40
CA CYS A 221 1.72 -7.38 5.03
C CYS A 221 1.20 -7.04 6.45
N VAL A 222 1.90 -6.16 7.17
CA VAL A 222 1.37 -5.47 8.36
C VAL A 222 1.48 -3.96 8.14
N ILE A 223 0.42 -3.23 8.49
CA ILE A 223 0.35 -1.77 8.30
C ILE A 223 0.31 -1.08 9.68
N GLY A 224 1.18 -0.08 9.85
CA GLY A 224 1.18 0.84 10.98
C GLY A 224 0.00 1.81 10.91
N ILE A 225 -0.75 1.90 12.00
CA ILE A 225 -1.87 2.83 12.17
C ILE A 225 -1.79 3.58 13.51
N PRO A 226 -2.33 4.81 13.58
CA PRO A 226 -2.47 5.50 14.85
C PRO A 226 -3.39 4.72 15.79
N SER A 227 -3.06 4.70 17.09
CA SER A 227 -3.88 3.99 18.09
C SER A 227 -5.32 4.51 18.11
N TYR A 228 -5.50 5.82 17.94
CA TYR A 228 -6.79 6.49 17.95
C TYR A 228 -7.70 6.26 16.72
N LEU A 229 -7.31 5.45 15.73
CA LEU A 229 -8.23 5.14 14.62
C LEU A 229 -9.45 4.36 15.12
N THR A 230 -10.64 4.81 14.72
CA THR A 230 -11.91 4.10 14.99
C THR A 230 -12.07 2.85 14.12
N ASP A 231 -13.05 2.00 14.44
CA ASP A 231 -13.39 0.78 13.69
C ASP A 231 -13.68 1.08 12.21
N LEU A 232 -14.44 2.13 11.91
CA LEU A 232 -14.68 2.61 10.55
C LEU A 232 -13.38 3.02 9.84
N GLN A 233 -12.45 3.69 10.52
CA GLN A 233 -11.16 4.08 9.95
C GLN A 233 -10.24 2.87 9.75
N ARG A 234 -10.32 1.85 10.62
CA ARG A 234 -9.60 0.58 10.48
C ARG A 234 -10.13 -0.22 9.29
N ARG A 235 -11.46 -0.30 9.11
CA ARG A 235 -12.08 -0.88 7.91
C ARG A 235 -11.63 -0.14 6.65
N ALA A 236 -11.71 1.19 6.63
CA ALA A 236 -11.23 2.01 5.51
C ALA A 236 -9.73 1.81 5.15
N TYR A 237 -8.88 1.42 6.12
CA TYR A 237 -7.50 0.98 5.86
C TYR A 237 -7.41 -0.40 5.20
N LEU A 238 -8.25 -1.37 5.62
CA LEU A 238 -8.38 -2.68 4.99
C LEU A 238 -8.98 -2.57 3.59
N ASP A 239 -9.95 -1.69 3.38
CA ASP A 239 -10.57 -1.41 2.08
C ASP A 239 -9.54 -0.80 1.12
N ALA A 240 -8.77 0.20 1.56
CA ALA A 240 -7.68 0.79 0.77
C ALA A 240 -6.57 -0.23 0.44
N ALA A 241 -6.19 -1.10 1.38
CA ALA A 241 -5.26 -2.20 1.12
C ALA A 241 -5.84 -3.22 0.12
N THR A 242 -7.13 -3.54 0.23
CA THR A 242 -7.85 -4.43 -0.69
C THR A 242 -7.90 -3.85 -2.11
N ILE A 243 -8.07 -2.53 -2.27
CA ILE A 243 -7.98 -1.84 -3.57
C ILE A 243 -6.56 -1.94 -4.15
N ALA A 244 -5.53 -1.75 -3.32
CA ALA A 244 -4.11 -1.89 -3.70
C ALA A 244 -3.66 -3.34 -3.97
N GLY A 245 -4.52 -4.35 -3.77
CA GLY A 245 -4.16 -5.76 -3.89
C GLY A 245 -3.14 -6.20 -2.82
N LEU A 246 -3.29 -5.68 -1.60
CA LEU A 246 -2.60 -6.10 -0.38
C LEU A 246 -3.58 -6.81 0.57
N LYS A 247 -3.04 -7.69 1.42
CA LYS A 247 -3.75 -8.45 2.44
C LYS A 247 -3.11 -8.18 3.82
N PRO A 248 -3.60 -7.20 4.59
CA PRO A 248 -3.05 -6.94 5.92
C PRO A 248 -3.32 -8.13 6.86
N LEU A 249 -2.26 -8.77 7.36
CA LEU A 249 -2.33 -9.79 8.42
C LEU A 249 -2.68 -9.15 9.77
N ARG A 250 -2.27 -7.89 9.97
CA ARG A 250 -2.59 -7.06 11.13
C ARG A 250 -2.58 -5.58 10.77
N LEU A 251 -3.47 -4.80 11.37
CA LEU A 251 -3.26 -3.36 11.55
C LEU A 251 -2.68 -3.16 12.94
N MET A 252 -1.47 -2.60 13.04
CA MET A 252 -0.67 -2.55 14.26
C MET A 252 -0.52 -1.09 14.71
N HIS A 253 -0.65 -0.81 16.01
CA HIS A 253 -0.50 0.58 16.47
C HIS A 253 0.96 1.04 16.32
N ASP A 254 1.17 2.28 15.84
CA ASP A 254 2.49 2.84 15.51
C ASP A 254 3.50 2.71 16.69
N CYS A 255 3.06 3.06 17.90
CA CYS A 255 3.85 2.91 19.12
C CYS A 255 4.06 1.44 19.56
N THR A 256 3.12 0.52 19.26
CA THR A 256 3.32 -0.92 19.51
C THR A 256 4.37 -1.51 18.56
N ALA A 257 4.35 -1.11 17.29
CA ALA A 257 5.37 -1.51 16.32
C ALA A 257 6.76 -0.99 16.74
N THR A 258 6.83 0.27 17.15
CA THR A 258 8.03 0.91 17.72
C THR A 258 8.54 0.15 18.97
N ALA A 259 7.64 -0.21 19.89
CA ALA A 259 7.98 -0.94 21.12
C ALA A 259 8.42 -2.40 20.87
N LEU A 260 7.87 -3.07 19.85
CA LEU A 260 8.36 -4.38 19.41
C LEU A 260 9.79 -4.28 18.84
N GLY A 261 10.04 -3.28 18.00
CA GLY A 261 11.37 -2.96 17.47
C GLY A 261 12.40 -2.58 18.55
N TYR A 262 11.95 -2.19 19.74
CA TYR A 262 12.78 -1.96 20.92
C TYR A 262 13.05 -3.24 21.71
N GLY A 263 11.99 -3.94 22.12
CA GLY A 263 12.06 -5.01 23.11
C GLY A 263 12.77 -6.27 22.63
N ILE A 264 12.57 -6.68 21.36
CA ILE A 264 13.09 -7.97 20.88
C ILE A 264 14.63 -8.05 20.85
N TYR A 265 15.29 -6.90 20.64
CA TYR A 265 16.74 -6.78 20.50
C TYR A 265 17.46 -6.43 21.81
N LYS A 266 16.74 -5.97 22.84
CA LYS A 266 17.33 -5.68 24.14
C LYS A 266 17.35 -6.93 25.03
N THR A 267 18.55 -7.30 25.47
CA THR A 267 18.80 -8.47 26.31
C THR A 267 18.86 -8.16 27.81
N ASP A 268 18.83 -6.87 28.19
CA ASP A 268 18.98 -6.38 29.56
C ASP A 268 17.65 -6.18 30.33
N LEU A 269 16.53 -6.12 29.60
CA LEU A 269 15.20 -5.76 30.12
C LEU A 269 14.68 -6.66 31.26
N SER A 270 15.12 -7.92 31.32
CA SER A 270 14.63 -8.92 32.27
C SER A 270 15.59 -9.28 33.40
N ALA A 271 16.84 -8.81 33.37
CA ALA A 271 17.91 -9.22 34.29
C ALA A 271 17.73 -8.75 35.75
N ARG A 272 16.56 -8.19 36.12
CA ARG A 272 16.28 -7.54 37.40
C ARG A 272 15.06 -8.07 38.15
N GLY A 273 14.33 -9.04 37.59
CA GLY A 273 13.15 -9.67 38.25
C GLY A 273 11.90 -8.79 38.39
N SER A 274 11.98 -7.50 38.08
CA SER A 274 10.86 -6.56 38.02
C SER A 274 10.49 -6.22 36.58
N SER A 275 9.20 -6.01 36.29
CA SER A 275 8.75 -5.43 35.02
C SER A 275 9.50 -4.14 34.67
N PHE A 276 9.97 -4.02 33.43
CA PHE A 276 10.66 -2.83 32.94
C PHE A 276 9.68 -1.96 32.14
N TYR A 277 9.32 -0.79 32.67
CA TYR A 277 8.34 0.12 32.10
C TYR A 277 8.99 1.19 31.22
N VAL A 278 8.52 1.28 29.97
CA VAL A 278 8.96 2.29 29.00
C VAL A 278 7.77 3.07 28.49
N VAL A 279 7.94 4.39 28.37
CA VAL A 279 6.98 5.26 27.67
C VAL A 279 7.52 5.54 26.27
N PHE A 280 6.77 5.15 25.25
CA PHE A 280 7.06 5.52 23.86
C PHE A 280 6.24 6.75 23.50
N ILE A 281 6.90 7.77 22.96
CA ILE A 281 6.29 9.04 22.57
C ILE A 281 6.60 9.26 21.09
N ASP A 282 5.58 9.16 20.24
CA ASP A 282 5.64 9.47 18.81
C ASP A 282 5.03 10.85 18.57
N ILE A 283 5.81 11.77 18.02
CA ILE A 283 5.34 13.10 17.62
C ILE A 283 5.51 13.20 16.10
N GLY A 284 4.49 12.72 15.40
CA GLY A 284 4.42 12.67 13.95
C GLY A 284 4.16 14.03 13.32
N HIS A 285 3.72 14.03 12.06
CA HIS A 285 3.44 15.27 11.32
C HIS A 285 2.13 15.95 11.76
N CYS A 286 1.05 15.21 12.06
CA CYS A 286 -0.26 15.81 12.41
C CYS A 286 -0.87 15.27 13.71
N ASN A 287 -0.11 14.50 14.50
CA ASN A 287 -0.58 13.82 15.70
C ASN A 287 0.58 13.56 16.68
N THR A 288 0.21 13.36 17.95
CA THR A 288 1.10 12.96 19.04
C THR A 288 0.48 11.72 19.69
N GLN A 289 1.27 10.68 19.90
CA GLN A 289 0.85 9.40 20.45
C GLN A 289 1.77 8.99 21.60
N VAL A 290 1.20 8.41 22.65
CA VAL A 290 1.92 7.94 23.83
C VAL A 290 1.42 6.55 24.21
N SER A 291 2.34 5.60 24.37
CA SER A 291 2.03 4.26 24.89
C SER A 291 2.94 3.90 26.06
N VAL A 292 2.38 3.34 27.12
CA VAL A 292 3.16 2.80 28.25
C VAL A 292 3.25 1.29 28.10
N VAL A 293 4.46 0.75 28.09
CA VAL A 293 4.73 -0.68 27.79
C VAL A 293 5.53 -1.31 28.92
N SER A 294 5.08 -2.48 29.37
CA SER A 294 5.82 -3.34 30.30
C SER A 294 6.57 -4.41 29.52
N PHE A 295 7.88 -4.50 29.68
CA PHE A 295 8.71 -5.57 29.12
C PHE A 295 9.03 -6.65 30.17
N GLY A 296 9.10 -7.90 29.70
CA GLY A 296 9.70 -9.05 30.37
C GLY A 296 10.70 -9.75 29.46
N SER A 297 11.18 -10.94 29.83
CA SER A 297 12.27 -11.64 29.11
C SER A 297 12.00 -11.86 27.63
N GLU A 298 10.77 -12.29 27.31
CA GLU A 298 10.35 -12.75 25.99
C GLU A 298 8.93 -12.27 25.67
N ARG A 299 8.52 -11.14 26.27
CA ARG A 299 7.22 -10.52 26.01
C ARG A 299 7.19 -9.02 26.24
N MET A 300 6.25 -8.36 25.55
CA MET A 300 5.81 -7.01 25.83
C MET A 300 4.30 -6.94 26.03
N ASN A 301 3.86 -6.14 26.99
CA ASN A 301 2.47 -5.88 27.29
C ASN A 301 2.24 -4.36 27.24
N VAL A 302 1.46 -3.87 26.27
CA VAL A 302 1.08 -2.45 26.19
C VAL A 302 -0.03 -2.20 27.20
N LEU A 303 0.27 -1.39 28.23
CA LEU A 303 -0.64 -1.13 29.35
C LEU A 303 -1.67 -0.07 29.01
N SER A 304 -1.28 0.95 28.25
CA SER A 304 -2.15 2.06 27.89
C SER A 304 -1.72 2.73 26.58
N HIS A 305 -2.68 3.42 25.97
CA HIS A 305 -2.51 4.34 24.86
C HIS A 305 -3.19 5.68 25.20
N ALA A 306 -2.56 6.79 24.83
CA ALA A 306 -3.16 8.13 24.82
C ALA A 306 -2.60 8.94 23.64
N PHE A 307 -3.26 10.04 23.27
CA PHE A 307 -2.95 10.78 22.05
C PHE A 307 -3.50 12.21 22.08
N ASP A 308 -2.87 13.09 21.30
CA ASP A 308 -3.54 14.26 20.71
C ASP A 308 -3.59 14.02 19.20
N ALA A 309 -4.79 13.75 18.68
CA ALA A 309 -5.01 13.45 17.28
C ALA A 309 -4.87 14.68 16.36
N ASN A 310 -4.66 15.88 16.91
CA ASN A 310 -4.62 17.17 16.21
C ASN A 310 -3.45 18.05 16.69
N LEU A 311 -2.28 17.44 16.95
CA LEU A 311 -1.05 18.12 17.34
C LEU A 311 0.18 17.35 16.85
N GLY A 312 0.87 17.86 15.84
CA GLY A 312 2.15 17.32 15.38
C GLY A 312 3.06 18.39 14.77
N GLY A 313 4.13 17.95 14.11
CA GLY A 313 5.14 18.82 13.51
C GLY A 313 4.60 19.88 12.54
N ARG A 314 3.44 19.66 11.91
CA ARG A 314 2.72 20.58 11.02
C ARG A 314 2.19 21.80 11.74
N ASP A 315 1.70 21.64 12.98
CA ASP A 315 1.02 22.74 13.67
C ASP A 315 2.04 23.78 14.16
N PHE A 316 3.31 23.38 14.31
CA PHE A 316 4.47 24.28 14.43
C PHE A 316 4.83 24.98 13.10
N ASP A 317 4.70 24.31 11.94
CA ASP A 317 4.91 24.92 10.63
C ASP A 317 3.86 25.98 10.31
N GLU A 318 2.61 25.75 10.71
CA GLU A 318 1.50 26.68 10.53
C GLU A 318 1.68 27.95 11.38
N ILE A 319 2.35 27.86 12.54
CA ILE A 319 2.73 29.05 13.34
C ILE A 319 3.78 29.90 12.60
N LEU A 320 4.80 29.28 12.01
CA LEU A 320 5.77 29.98 11.15
C LEU A 320 5.09 30.57 9.91
N PHE A 321 4.20 29.80 9.27
CA PHE A 321 3.46 30.23 8.08
C PHE A 321 2.60 31.47 8.37
N ASN A 322 1.88 31.50 9.48
CA ASN A 322 1.07 32.66 9.89
C ASN A 322 1.97 33.87 10.16
N HIS A 323 3.01 33.72 10.98
CA HIS A 323 3.97 34.79 11.29
C HIS A 323 4.59 35.41 10.03
N PHE A 324 5.07 34.59 9.08
CA PHE A 324 5.63 35.11 7.83
C PHE A 324 4.57 35.64 6.86
N THR A 325 3.33 35.14 6.89
CA THR A 325 2.25 35.68 6.06
C THR A 325 1.80 37.06 6.54
N GLU A 326 1.68 37.27 7.86
CA GLU A 326 1.45 38.59 8.46
C GLU A 326 2.59 39.55 8.11
N LYS A 327 3.84 39.12 8.37
CA LYS A 327 5.04 39.91 8.06
C LYS A 327 5.15 40.30 6.58
N PHE A 328 4.88 39.39 5.65
CA PHE A 328 4.97 39.69 4.21
C PHE A 328 3.77 40.49 3.69
N LYS A 329 2.63 40.46 4.38
CA LYS A 329 1.51 41.37 4.13
C LYS A 329 1.86 42.80 4.53
N GLU A 330 2.62 42.99 5.59
CA GLU A 330 3.13 44.31 6.03
C GLU A 330 4.31 44.80 5.17
N GLU A 331 5.42 44.05 5.13
CA GLU A 331 6.68 44.48 4.50
C GLU A 331 6.63 44.48 2.95
N TYR A 332 5.96 43.49 2.34
CA TYR A 332 5.97 43.26 0.90
C TYR A 332 4.62 43.52 0.21
N GLN A 333 3.57 43.82 0.98
CA GLN A 333 2.21 44.06 0.49
C GLN A 333 1.73 42.93 -0.45
N ILE A 334 1.85 41.67 0.02
CA ILE A 334 1.32 40.46 -0.64
C ILE A 334 0.41 39.68 0.30
N ASP A 335 -0.66 39.07 -0.24
CA ASP A 335 -1.52 38.17 0.53
C ASP A 335 -1.27 36.71 0.11
N VAL A 336 -0.43 36.02 0.87
CA VAL A 336 -0.01 34.64 0.58
C VAL A 336 -1.19 33.64 0.67
N HIS A 337 -2.27 33.96 1.38
CA HIS A 337 -3.48 33.12 1.40
C HIS A 337 -4.25 33.19 0.06
N SER A 338 -4.20 34.33 -0.63
CA SER A 338 -4.90 34.49 -1.92
C SER A 338 -4.33 33.62 -3.04
N ASN A 339 -3.04 33.26 -2.95
CA ASN A 339 -2.31 32.53 -3.98
C ASN A 339 -1.88 31.14 -3.48
N VAL A 340 -2.56 30.10 -3.98
CA VAL A 340 -2.32 28.69 -3.61
C VAL A 340 -0.85 28.26 -3.82
N ARG A 341 -0.20 28.73 -4.89
CA ARG A 341 1.20 28.39 -5.21
C ARG A 341 2.17 29.06 -4.22
N ALA A 342 1.92 30.33 -3.87
CA ALA A 342 2.67 31.02 -2.83
C ALA A 342 2.47 30.35 -1.45
N SER A 343 1.22 30.02 -1.09
CA SER A 343 0.87 29.31 0.14
C SER A 343 1.58 27.96 0.31
N ILE A 344 1.75 27.18 -0.77
CA ILE A 344 2.51 25.93 -0.73
C ILE A 344 4.02 26.20 -0.59
N ARG A 345 4.57 27.14 -1.36
CA ARG A 345 6.01 27.48 -1.31
C ARG A 345 6.43 28.01 0.06
N LEU A 346 5.63 28.87 0.69
CA LEU A 346 5.91 29.38 2.03
C LEU A 346 5.81 28.27 3.09
N ARG A 347 4.84 27.35 3.01
CA ARG A 347 4.77 26.18 3.91
C ARG A 347 6.02 25.29 3.82
N VAL A 348 6.46 24.97 2.61
CA VAL A 348 7.70 24.18 2.37
C VAL A 348 8.94 24.91 2.88
N ALA A 349 8.97 26.25 2.81
CA ALA A 349 10.05 27.04 3.40
C ALA A 349 10.00 27.05 4.94
N CYS A 350 8.82 27.17 5.54
CA CYS A 350 8.60 27.12 6.99
C CYS A 350 8.99 25.75 7.57
N GLU A 351 8.65 24.65 6.89
CA GLU A 351 9.02 23.29 7.29
C GLU A 351 10.55 23.12 7.35
N LYS A 352 11.26 23.60 6.32
CA LYS A 352 12.72 23.64 6.30
C LYS A 352 13.26 24.56 7.41
N LEU A 353 12.65 25.72 7.64
CA LEU A 353 13.06 26.67 8.67
C LEU A 353 12.95 26.08 10.07
N LYS A 354 11.85 25.38 10.39
CA LYS A 354 11.68 24.59 11.62
C LYS A 354 12.83 23.59 11.82
N ARG A 355 13.20 22.83 10.77
CA ARG A 355 14.34 21.90 10.83
C ARG A 355 15.67 22.62 11.10
N VAL A 356 15.90 23.79 10.50
CA VAL A 356 17.11 24.60 10.75
C VAL A 356 17.12 25.12 12.19
N LEU A 357 15.99 25.59 12.72
CA LEU A 357 15.84 26.08 14.10
C LEU A 357 15.98 24.97 15.16
N SER A 358 15.69 23.71 14.82
CA SER A 358 16.00 22.57 15.69
C SER A 358 17.50 22.43 15.99
N ALA A 359 18.37 22.77 15.04
CA ALA A 359 19.81 22.75 15.22
C ALA A 359 20.38 24.11 15.66
N ASN A 360 19.99 25.19 14.98
CA ASN A 360 20.57 26.52 15.11
C ASN A 360 19.70 27.45 15.98
N ALA A 361 20.32 28.44 16.65
CA ALA A 361 19.61 29.39 17.52
C ALA A 361 18.77 30.42 16.75
N GLU A 362 19.00 30.57 15.44
CA GLU A 362 18.31 31.50 14.55
C GLU A 362 18.42 31.01 13.10
N ALA A 363 17.52 31.46 12.21
CA ALA A 363 17.50 31.04 10.82
C ALA A 363 16.92 32.12 9.88
N PRO A 364 17.53 32.36 8.71
CA PRO A 364 16.94 33.16 7.64
C PRO A 364 15.98 32.33 6.78
N LEU A 365 14.94 32.98 6.25
CA LEU A 365 14.02 32.45 5.26
C LEU A 365 14.10 33.34 4.01
N ASN A 366 14.44 32.78 2.85
CA ASN A 366 14.47 33.51 1.59
C ASN A 366 13.65 32.74 0.55
N ILE A 367 12.76 33.43 -0.18
CA ILE A 367 11.98 32.83 -1.27
C ILE A 367 11.90 33.80 -2.44
N GLU A 368 12.49 33.41 -3.57
CA GLU A 368 12.52 34.18 -4.81
C GLU A 368 11.16 34.17 -5.52
N CYS A 369 10.73 35.29 -6.10
CA CYS A 369 9.43 35.49 -6.75
C CYS A 369 8.27 34.77 -6.04
N LEU A 370 8.06 34.98 -4.73
CA LEU A 370 7.02 34.25 -3.97
C LEU A 370 5.62 34.52 -4.55
N MET A 371 5.35 35.79 -4.82
CA MET A 371 4.12 36.33 -5.40
C MET A 371 4.44 37.71 -6.01
N ASP A 372 3.74 38.09 -7.09
CA ASP A 372 3.87 39.37 -7.78
C ASP A 372 5.32 39.74 -8.18
N GLU A 373 6.13 38.75 -8.58
CA GLU A 373 7.58 38.87 -8.85
C GLU A 373 8.41 39.50 -7.72
N LYS A 374 7.94 39.42 -6.47
CA LYS A 374 8.67 39.88 -5.28
C LYS A 374 9.45 38.74 -4.62
N ASP A 375 10.74 38.96 -4.41
CA ASP A 375 11.57 38.17 -3.52
C ASP A 375 11.26 38.54 -2.07
N VAL A 376 10.92 37.56 -1.24
CA VAL A 376 10.70 37.78 0.20
C VAL A 376 11.88 37.29 1.03
N LYS A 377 12.22 38.06 2.07
CA LYS A 377 13.30 37.76 3.01
C LYS A 377 12.77 37.88 4.44
N GLY A 378 13.08 36.89 5.25
CA GLY A 378 12.63 36.74 6.62
C GLY A 378 13.77 36.22 7.49
N PHE A 379 13.60 36.37 8.79
CA PHE A 379 14.55 35.95 9.81
C PHE A 379 13.78 35.77 11.12
N ILE A 380 14.10 34.72 11.86
CA ILE A 380 13.48 34.43 13.17
C ILE A 380 14.51 33.75 14.08
N LYS A 381 14.42 34.04 15.39
CA LYS A 381 15.21 33.34 16.41
C LYS A 381 14.43 32.16 17.00
N ARG A 382 15.14 31.12 17.44
CA ARG A 382 14.54 29.98 18.15
C ARG A 382 13.70 30.44 19.33
N GLU A 383 14.25 31.31 20.17
CA GLU A 383 13.58 31.89 21.37
C GLU A 383 12.25 32.57 21.03
N GLU A 384 12.22 33.34 19.93
CA GLU A 384 11.01 33.97 19.43
C GLU A 384 9.99 32.93 18.94
N PHE A 385 10.44 31.89 18.25
CA PHE A 385 9.58 30.79 17.83
C PHE A 385 9.04 29.99 19.02
N GLU A 386 9.84 29.69 20.05
CA GLU A 386 9.36 28.98 21.27
C GLU A 386 8.29 29.78 22.00
N ARG A 387 8.39 31.12 22.01
CA ARG A 387 7.36 32.03 22.52
C ARG A 387 6.06 31.94 21.71
N LEU A 388 6.14 31.85 20.37
CA LEU A 388 4.97 31.75 19.49
C LEU A 388 4.24 30.40 19.63
N TYR A 389 4.95 29.30 19.87
CA TYR A 389 4.34 27.96 20.02
C TYR A 389 4.09 27.49 21.45
N SER A 390 4.29 28.35 22.46
CA SER A 390 4.21 27.98 23.89
C SER A 390 2.98 27.13 24.26
N GLY A 391 1.77 27.55 23.87
CA GLY A 391 0.53 26.81 24.15
C GLY A 391 0.39 25.44 23.43
N LEU A 392 1.27 25.09 22.49
CA LEU A 392 1.36 23.73 21.95
C LEU A 392 2.15 22.79 22.87
N LEU A 393 3.07 23.32 23.69
CA LEU A 393 3.88 22.54 24.63
C LEU A 393 3.02 21.99 25.78
N ASP A 394 2.08 22.80 26.31
CA ASP A 394 1.17 22.36 27.36
C ASP A 394 0.29 21.20 26.90
N ARG A 395 -0.31 21.31 25.70
CA ARG A 395 -1.11 20.24 25.07
C ARG A 395 -0.33 18.94 24.88
N LEU A 396 0.97 19.01 24.57
CA LEU A 396 1.83 17.85 24.37
C LEU A 396 2.00 17.01 25.64
N LEU A 397 1.91 17.63 26.82
CA LEU A 397 1.98 16.92 28.11
C LEU A 397 0.68 16.21 28.49
N GLU A 398 -0.48 16.59 27.94
CA GLU A 398 -1.76 15.94 28.29
C GLU A 398 -1.82 14.46 27.90
N PRO A 399 -1.43 14.03 26.67
CA PRO A 399 -1.26 12.62 26.34
C PRO A 399 -0.28 11.89 27.28
N CYS A 400 0.79 12.57 27.74
CA CYS A 400 1.78 11.97 28.64
C CYS A 400 1.20 11.72 30.03
N LYS A 401 0.47 12.68 30.61
CA LYS A 401 -0.28 12.54 31.86
C LYS A 401 -1.33 11.43 31.73
N GLN A 402 -2.13 11.49 30.67
CA GLN A 402 -3.24 10.59 30.45
C GLN A 402 -2.77 9.13 30.25
N ALA A 403 -1.64 8.89 29.56
CA ALA A 403 -1.09 7.55 29.38
C ALA A 403 -0.65 6.92 30.71
N LEU A 404 0.02 7.69 31.58
CA LEU A 404 0.44 7.25 32.92
C LEU A 404 -0.75 6.90 33.82
N GLU A 405 -1.79 7.75 33.81
CA GLU A 405 -3.04 7.51 34.56
C GLU A 405 -3.72 6.20 34.10
N ASN A 406 -3.91 6.02 32.78
CA ASN A 406 -4.54 4.79 32.24
C ASN A 406 -3.70 3.53 32.52
N ALA A 407 -2.38 3.66 32.69
CA ALA A 407 -1.50 2.55 33.07
C ALA A 407 -1.47 2.27 34.59
N GLY A 408 -2.04 3.16 35.42
CA GLY A 408 -1.93 3.08 36.89
C GLY A 408 -0.51 3.28 37.42
N LEU A 409 0.34 4.07 36.73
CA LEU A 409 1.76 4.23 37.04
C LEU A 409 2.14 5.70 37.30
N ASN A 410 2.87 5.93 38.38
CA ASN A 410 3.52 7.22 38.65
C ASN A 410 4.82 7.36 37.84
N GLN A 411 5.21 8.60 37.54
CA GLN A 411 6.46 8.95 36.83
C GLN A 411 7.69 8.22 37.38
N ASP A 412 7.81 8.13 38.71
CA ASP A 412 8.97 7.53 39.40
C ASP A 412 9.12 6.01 39.17
N ARG A 413 8.11 5.33 38.58
CA ARG A 413 8.20 3.92 38.16
C ARG A 413 8.71 3.73 36.72
N ILE A 414 8.89 4.79 35.95
CA ILE A 414 9.28 4.71 34.54
C ILE A 414 10.80 4.51 34.41
N ASN A 415 11.20 3.39 33.79
CA ASN A 415 12.60 3.01 33.61
C ASN A 415 13.26 3.71 32.42
N ALA A 416 12.51 3.95 31.34
CA ALA A 416 12.95 4.72 30.17
C ALA A 416 11.80 5.47 29.48
N VAL A 417 12.15 6.50 28.73
CA VAL A 417 11.25 7.19 27.79
C VAL A 417 11.96 7.20 26.45
N GLU A 418 11.32 6.74 25.37
CA GLU A 418 11.89 6.73 24.02
C GLU A 418 11.06 7.67 23.12
N LEU A 419 11.74 8.58 22.42
CA LEU A 419 11.13 9.72 21.72
C LEU A 419 11.37 9.65 20.20
N VAL A 420 10.31 9.36 19.46
CA VAL A 420 10.29 9.12 18.00
C VAL A 420 9.35 10.09 17.27
N GLY A 421 9.18 9.93 15.96
CA GLY A 421 8.40 10.84 15.11
C GLY A 421 9.18 12.11 14.73
N SER A 422 8.83 12.69 13.57
CA SER A 422 9.60 13.77 12.95
C SER A 422 9.47 15.13 13.67
N GLY A 423 8.32 15.42 14.29
CA GLY A 423 8.08 16.63 15.07
C GLY A 423 8.81 16.66 16.41
N SER A 424 9.19 15.48 16.95
CA SER A 424 9.91 15.37 18.23
C SER A 424 11.29 16.04 18.26
N ARG A 425 11.82 16.46 17.09
CA ARG A 425 13.16 17.07 16.93
C ARG A 425 13.23 18.53 17.40
N ILE A 426 12.13 19.13 17.88
CA ILE A 426 12.12 20.50 18.42
C ILE A 426 12.72 20.49 19.85
N PRO A 427 13.79 21.28 20.15
CA PRO A 427 14.50 21.20 21.44
C PRO A 427 13.62 21.43 22.68
N ALA A 428 12.66 22.35 22.61
CA ALA A 428 11.71 22.62 23.70
C ALA A 428 10.90 21.38 24.12
N ILE A 429 10.63 20.44 23.20
CA ILE A 429 9.89 19.20 23.49
C ILE A 429 10.73 18.29 24.40
N THR A 430 12.01 18.07 24.07
CA THR A 430 12.90 17.29 24.94
C THR A 430 13.06 17.96 26.31
N ARG A 431 13.07 19.30 26.39
CA ARG A 431 13.11 20.05 27.65
C ARG A 431 11.88 19.76 28.54
N ILE A 432 10.65 19.99 28.06
CA ILE A 432 9.43 19.77 28.86
C ILE A 432 9.22 18.31 29.24
N LEU A 433 9.61 17.36 28.37
CA LEU A 433 9.49 15.93 28.66
C LEU A 433 10.52 15.49 29.72
N THR A 434 11.72 16.09 29.72
CA THR A 434 12.73 15.83 30.76
C THR A 434 12.26 16.32 32.12
N GLU A 435 11.62 17.50 32.17
CA GLU A 435 11.01 18.05 33.38
C GLU A 435 9.84 17.17 33.87
N PHE A 436 8.92 16.80 32.98
CA PHE A 436 7.75 15.99 33.32
C PHE A 436 8.10 14.56 33.77
N PHE A 437 9.00 13.86 33.06
CA PHE A 437 9.38 12.48 33.41
C PHE A 437 10.55 12.39 34.41
N ARG A 438 11.13 13.53 34.83
CA ARG A 438 12.36 13.60 35.67
C ARG A 438 13.53 12.81 35.09
N ARG A 439 13.54 12.60 33.78
CA ARG A 439 14.44 11.72 33.01
C ARG A 439 14.51 12.23 31.58
N GLU A 440 15.71 12.36 31.04
CA GLU A 440 15.91 12.73 29.63
C GLU A 440 15.34 11.64 28.69
N PRO A 441 14.50 12.00 27.70
CA PRO A 441 14.01 11.05 26.70
C PRO A 441 15.11 10.53 25.77
N SER A 442 15.30 9.22 25.76
CA SER A 442 16.18 8.49 24.85
C SER A 442 15.72 8.58 23.39
N ARG A 443 16.68 8.38 22.48
CA ARG A 443 16.45 8.24 21.04
C ARG A 443 17.24 7.03 20.50
N THR A 444 17.04 5.87 21.14
CA THR A 444 17.79 4.64 20.77
C THR A 444 17.30 4.03 19.44
N LEU A 445 16.07 4.35 19.04
CA LEU A 445 15.44 3.92 17.80
C LEU A 445 15.60 4.97 16.69
N ASN A 446 15.71 4.52 15.43
CA ASN A 446 15.63 5.43 14.30
C ASN A 446 14.17 5.94 14.13
N ALA A 447 13.97 7.22 14.45
CA ALA A 447 12.67 7.85 14.64
C ALA A 447 11.79 7.95 13.38
N SER A 448 12.31 7.69 12.17
CA SER A 448 11.52 7.58 10.94
C SER A 448 11.35 6.13 10.43
N GLU A 449 12.09 5.16 10.97
CA GLU A 449 12.07 3.77 10.48
C GLU A 449 11.40 2.80 11.47
N CYS A 450 11.29 3.16 12.74
CA CYS A 450 10.87 2.26 13.82
C CYS A 450 9.48 1.62 13.62
N VAL A 451 8.49 2.36 13.11
CA VAL A 451 7.15 1.84 12.83
C VAL A 451 7.20 0.77 11.73
N ALA A 452 7.69 1.12 10.53
CA ALA A 452 7.77 0.19 9.39
C ALA A 452 8.59 -1.07 9.73
N ARG A 453 9.73 -0.91 10.43
CA ARG A 453 10.56 -2.03 10.89
C ARG A 453 9.83 -2.93 11.89
N GLY A 454 9.08 -2.35 12.83
CA GLY A 454 8.24 -3.08 13.78
C GLY A 454 7.10 -3.83 13.11
N CYS A 455 6.45 -3.23 12.11
CA CYS A 455 5.43 -3.88 11.29
C CYS A 455 6.03 -5.04 10.49
N ALA A 456 7.20 -4.88 9.86
CA ALA A 456 7.86 -5.95 9.11
C ALA A 456 8.26 -7.11 10.01
N LEU A 457 8.75 -6.81 11.22
CA LEU A 457 9.02 -7.82 12.25
C LEU A 457 7.77 -8.59 12.64
N HIS A 458 6.66 -7.89 12.92
CA HIS A 458 5.42 -8.57 13.30
C HIS A 458 4.80 -9.35 12.13
N CYS A 459 4.95 -8.88 10.90
CA CYS A 459 4.59 -9.65 9.71
C CYS A 459 5.42 -10.94 9.57
N ALA A 460 6.67 -10.95 10.06
CA ALA A 460 7.51 -12.14 10.12
C ALA A 460 7.00 -13.13 11.18
N MET A 461 6.64 -12.63 12.37
CA MET A 461 6.05 -13.42 13.45
C MET A 461 4.72 -14.09 13.06
N LEU A 462 3.98 -13.48 12.13
CA LEU A 462 2.72 -14.00 11.60
C LEU A 462 2.91 -14.88 10.34
N SER A 463 4.14 -15.05 9.84
CA SER A 463 4.43 -15.87 8.67
C SER A 463 4.73 -17.33 9.05
N PRO A 464 4.13 -18.34 8.40
CA PRO A 464 4.48 -19.75 8.62
C PRO A 464 5.84 -20.13 8.00
N ILE A 465 6.47 -19.24 7.22
CA ILE A 465 7.75 -19.50 6.54
C ILE A 465 8.93 -18.96 7.35
N PHE A 466 8.80 -17.76 7.92
CA PHE A 466 9.89 -17.11 8.64
C PHE A 466 9.90 -17.50 10.11
N ARG A 467 10.98 -18.15 10.55
CA ARG A 467 11.24 -18.35 11.98
C ARG A 467 12.01 -17.15 12.53
N VAL A 468 11.41 -16.48 13.51
CA VAL A 468 12.01 -15.39 14.29
C VAL A 468 12.20 -15.84 15.75
N ARG A 469 12.79 -14.99 16.59
CA ARG A 469 12.89 -15.25 18.04
C ARG A 469 11.47 -15.31 18.64
N ASP A 470 11.21 -16.32 19.46
CA ASP A 470 9.97 -16.42 20.23
C ASP A 470 9.82 -15.20 21.15
N TYR A 471 8.73 -14.45 20.96
CA TYR A 471 8.49 -13.19 21.64
C TYR A 471 6.99 -12.83 21.61
N GLU A 472 6.34 -12.69 22.77
CA GLU A 472 4.91 -12.37 22.86
C GLU A 472 4.65 -10.85 22.75
N VAL A 473 3.64 -10.45 21.96
CA VAL A 473 3.27 -9.04 21.73
C VAL A 473 1.79 -8.84 22.06
N GLN A 474 1.54 -8.57 23.35
CA GLN A 474 0.20 -8.22 23.84
C GLN A 474 -0.02 -6.71 23.71
N ASP A 475 -0.86 -6.31 22.76
CA ASP A 475 -1.33 -4.93 22.59
C ASP A 475 -2.67 -4.74 23.33
N SER A 476 -3.04 -3.50 23.63
CA SER A 476 -4.29 -3.15 24.30
C SER A 476 -5.15 -2.20 23.47
N PHE A 477 -6.46 -2.27 23.66
CA PHE A 477 -7.44 -1.50 22.91
C PHE A 477 -7.70 -0.14 23.57
N PRO A 478 -7.58 0.99 22.85
CA PRO A 478 -7.62 2.34 23.43
C PRO A 478 -9.01 2.84 23.84
N PHE A 479 -10.08 2.07 23.56
CA PHE A 479 -11.47 2.50 23.75
C PHE A 479 -12.30 1.46 24.49
N SER A 480 -13.28 1.93 25.25
CA SER A 480 -14.34 1.13 25.83
C SER A 480 -15.44 0.85 24.80
N VAL A 481 -15.76 -0.42 24.52
CA VAL A 481 -16.84 -0.83 23.61
C VAL A 481 -17.89 -1.65 24.36
N THR A 482 -19.15 -1.41 24.03
CA THR A 482 -20.31 -2.11 24.56
C THR A 482 -21.32 -2.41 23.45
N PHE A 483 -22.35 -3.17 23.80
CA PHE A 483 -23.44 -3.54 22.89
C PHE A 483 -24.79 -3.26 23.54
N ALA A 484 -25.83 -3.08 22.73
CA ALA A 484 -27.23 -3.07 23.15
C ALA A 484 -28.06 -4.01 22.27
N THR A 485 -29.17 -4.52 22.80
CA THR A 485 -30.24 -5.16 22.00
C THR A 485 -31.49 -4.26 21.98
N ASP A 486 -32.56 -4.68 21.33
CA ASP A 486 -33.85 -3.98 21.34
C ASP A 486 -34.42 -3.77 22.77
N GLU A 487 -34.04 -4.63 23.74
CA GLU A 487 -34.41 -4.49 25.16
C GLU A 487 -33.54 -3.47 25.93
N GLY A 488 -32.47 -2.95 25.33
CA GLY A 488 -31.54 -1.99 25.94
C GLY A 488 -30.08 -2.44 26.00
N PRO A 489 -29.21 -1.67 26.68
CA PRO A 489 -27.78 -1.97 26.83
C PRO A 489 -27.51 -3.31 27.51
N ILE A 490 -26.50 -4.04 27.02
CA ILE A 490 -26.08 -5.32 27.57
C ILE A 490 -25.22 -5.06 28.82
N THR A 491 -25.82 -5.24 29.99
CA THR A 491 -25.19 -4.98 31.28
C THR A 491 -24.43 -6.21 31.77
N THR A 492 -23.10 -6.15 31.80
CA THR A 492 -22.31 -7.19 32.50
C THR A 492 -22.29 -6.89 34.00
N VAL A 493 -22.12 -7.92 34.83
CA VAL A 493 -22.29 -7.91 36.30
C VAL A 493 -21.52 -6.80 37.06
N SER A 494 -20.54 -6.14 36.44
CA SER A 494 -19.76 -5.05 37.09
C SER A 494 -19.65 -3.73 36.33
N ARG A 495 -19.99 -3.65 35.02
CA ARG A 495 -20.08 -2.41 34.22
C ARG A 495 -20.86 -2.65 32.92
N ASN A 496 -21.45 -1.59 32.37
CA ASN A 496 -22.18 -1.59 31.09
C ASN A 496 -21.23 -1.55 29.86
N VAL A 497 -20.10 -2.26 29.94
CA VAL A 497 -19.01 -2.26 28.96
C VAL A 497 -18.52 -3.69 28.76
N LEU A 498 -18.41 -4.15 27.51
CA LEU A 498 -18.06 -5.53 27.17
C LEU A 498 -16.54 -5.72 26.96
N PHE A 499 -15.92 -4.76 26.29
CA PHE A 499 -14.47 -4.64 26.14
C PHE A 499 -14.06 -3.29 26.74
N PRO A 500 -13.49 -3.24 27.96
CA PRO A 500 -13.04 -1.99 28.55
C PRO A 500 -11.84 -1.40 27.80
N LYS A 501 -11.63 -0.09 27.91
CA LYS A 501 -10.35 0.53 27.57
C LYS A 501 -9.20 -0.20 28.30
N GLY A 502 -8.13 -0.51 27.57
CA GLY A 502 -7.03 -1.34 28.04
C GLY A 502 -7.20 -2.84 27.81
N GLN A 503 -8.35 -3.32 27.32
CA GLN A 503 -8.57 -4.75 27.01
C GLN A 503 -7.52 -5.27 26.02
N PRO A 504 -6.86 -6.42 26.28
CA PRO A 504 -5.93 -7.03 25.35
C PRO A 504 -6.53 -7.34 23.98
N ILE A 505 -5.70 -7.23 22.94
CA ILE A 505 -6.03 -7.57 21.55
C ILE A 505 -5.23 -8.82 21.14
N PRO A 506 -5.88 -9.90 20.64
CA PRO A 506 -7.31 -10.07 20.44
C PRO A 506 -8.04 -10.51 21.74
N SER A 507 -9.37 -10.39 21.76
CA SER A 507 -10.20 -10.87 22.88
C SER A 507 -11.53 -11.43 22.38
N VAL A 508 -12.08 -12.42 23.08
CA VAL A 508 -13.41 -13.00 22.82
C VAL A 508 -14.27 -12.88 24.08
N LYS A 509 -15.57 -12.69 23.91
CA LYS A 509 -16.58 -12.74 24.97
C LYS A 509 -17.78 -13.58 24.50
N MET A 510 -18.27 -14.44 25.37
CA MET A 510 -19.54 -15.13 25.19
C MET A 510 -20.65 -14.36 25.91
N LEU A 511 -21.75 -14.10 25.21
CA LEU A 511 -22.99 -13.56 25.77
C LEU A 511 -24.08 -14.63 25.66
N SER A 512 -25.02 -14.64 26.61
CA SER A 512 -26.20 -15.52 26.57
C SER A 512 -27.47 -14.68 26.70
N PHE A 513 -28.47 -14.93 25.85
CA PHE A 513 -29.77 -14.24 25.85
C PHE A 513 -30.91 -15.26 25.85
N TYR A 514 -32.08 -14.86 26.32
CA TYR A 514 -33.31 -15.65 26.20
C TYR A 514 -34.30 -14.93 25.26
N ARG A 515 -34.52 -15.50 24.07
CA ARG A 515 -35.20 -14.87 22.93
C ARG A 515 -36.21 -15.83 22.30
N THR A 516 -37.40 -15.33 21.99
CA THR A 516 -38.39 -16.06 21.17
C THR A 516 -38.10 -15.91 19.68
N ASP A 517 -37.75 -14.69 19.27
CA ASP A 517 -37.73 -14.25 17.87
C ASP A 517 -36.38 -13.64 17.44
N ALA A 518 -36.28 -13.38 16.13
CA ALA A 518 -35.19 -12.61 15.55
C ALA A 518 -35.09 -11.22 16.18
N PHE A 519 -33.88 -10.81 16.58
CA PHE A 519 -33.62 -9.57 17.31
C PHE A 519 -32.42 -8.83 16.73
N LYS A 520 -32.28 -7.57 17.09
CA LYS A 520 -31.20 -6.68 16.66
C LYS A 520 -30.22 -6.44 17.81
N MET A 521 -28.96 -6.23 17.46
CA MET A 521 -27.91 -5.85 18.41
C MET A 521 -27.01 -4.74 17.80
N GLU A 522 -26.83 -3.62 18.48
CA GLU A 522 -25.92 -2.53 18.04
C GLU A 522 -24.63 -2.53 18.87
N ALA A 523 -23.48 -2.35 18.21
CA ALA A 523 -22.17 -2.14 18.83
C ALA A 523 -21.79 -0.64 18.84
N PHE A 524 -21.28 -0.15 19.96
CA PHE A 524 -20.88 1.25 20.10
C PHE A 524 -19.78 1.48 21.14
N TYR A 525 -19.03 2.56 20.97
CA TYR A 525 -18.10 3.07 21.95
C TYR A 525 -18.85 3.60 23.17
N ALA A 526 -18.56 3.06 24.35
CA ALA A 526 -19.29 3.35 25.57
C ALA A 526 -19.06 4.79 26.09
N ASN A 527 -17.97 5.44 25.68
CA ASN A 527 -17.57 6.76 26.14
C ASN A 527 -17.07 7.66 24.99
N GLN A 528 -17.73 8.80 24.78
CA GLN A 528 -17.36 9.79 23.76
C GLN A 528 -16.02 10.49 24.06
N SER A 529 -15.61 10.61 25.34
CA SER A 529 -14.36 11.31 25.71
C SER A 529 -13.10 10.49 25.47
N GLU A 530 -13.24 9.20 25.17
CA GLU A 530 -12.13 8.32 24.76
C GLU A 530 -11.85 8.42 23.25
N LEU A 531 -12.74 9.04 22.47
CA LEU A 531 -12.64 9.14 21.02
C LEU A 531 -12.01 10.48 20.57
N PRO A 532 -11.41 10.53 19.36
CA PRO A 532 -11.07 11.80 18.71
C PRO A 532 -12.28 12.74 18.61
N PRO A 533 -12.12 14.06 18.80
CA PRO A 533 -13.21 15.02 18.63
C PRO A 533 -13.89 14.91 17.26
N GLY A 534 -15.23 14.85 17.26
CA GLY A 534 -16.05 14.67 16.06
C GLY A 534 -16.33 13.22 15.65
N ALA A 535 -15.66 12.23 16.24
CA ALA A 535 -15.90 10.82 15.95
C ALA A 535 -17.22 10.29 16.54
N SER A 536 -17.96 9.51 15.75
CA SER A 536 -19.21 8.83 16.13
C SER A 536 -18.97 7.71 17.16
N GLN A 537 -19.90 7.56 18.13
CA GLN A 537 -19.92 6.40 19.01
C GLN A 537 -20.38 5.11 18.30
N LYS A 538 -21.16 5.18 17.22
CA LYS A 538 -21.74 4.00 16.57
C LYS A 538 -20.72 3.25 15.72
N ILE A 539 -20.69 1.92 15.83
CA ILE A 539 -19.77 1.03 15.09
C ILE A 539 -20.54 0.22 14.03
N SER A 540 -21.37 -0.72 14.45
CA SER A 540 -22.18 -1.54 13.54
C SER A 540 -23.45 -2.07 14.21
N CYS A 541 -24.35 -2.60 13.38
CA CYS A 541 -25.64 -3.18 13.74
C CYS A 541 -25.70 -4.62 13.22
N PHE A 542 -26.15 -5.56 14.04
CA PHE A 542 -26.27 -6.98 13.71
C PHE A 542 -27.74 -7.38 13.81
N GLN A 543 -28.33 -7.84 12.71
CA GLN A 543 -29.62 -8.54 12.76
C GLN A 543 -29.36 -10.04 12.97
N VAL A 544 -29.99 -10.63 13.98
CA VAL A 544 -29.81 -12.03 14.39
C VAL A 544 -31.09 -12.80 14.09
N GLY A 545 -31.01 -13.83 13.24
CA GLY A 545 -32.13 -14.65 12.80
C GLY A 545 -32.20 -14.77 11.27
N PRO A 546 -33.22 -15.46 10.71
CA PRO A 546 -34.42 -15.98 11.39
C PRO A 546 -34.13 -17.15 12.34
N PHE A 547 -35.07 -17.43 13.23
CA PHE A 547 -35.06 -18.58 14.13
C PHE A 547 -35.80 -19.78 13.48
N PRO A 548 -35.49 -21.04 13.85
CA PRO A 548 -36.35 -22.18 13.52
C PRO A 548 -37.73 -21.99 14.18
N VAL A 549 -38.81 -22.36 13.47
CA VAL A 549 -40.18 -22.02 13.87
C VAL A 549 -40.77 -23.07 14.82
N HIS A 550 -40.85 -22.72 16.10
CA HIS A 550 -41.76 -23.35 17.06
C HIS A 550 -42.45 -22.25 17.90
N GLU A 551 -43.66 -22.51 18.39
CA GLU A 551 -44.54 -21.48 18.94
C GLU A 551 -44.26 -21.18 20.43
N GLY A 552 -43.72 -19.99 20.72
CA GLY A 552 -43.76 -19.38 22.06
C GLY A 552 -42.64 -19.74 23.04
N GLU A 553 -41.70 -20.62 22.68
CA GLU A 553 -40.57 -21.00 23.54
C GLU A 553 -39.48 -19.92 23.58
N ARG A 554 -38.86 -19.69 24.76
CA ARG A 554 -37.73 -18.75 24.91
C ARG A 554 -36.40 -19.49 24.78
N TYR A 555 -35.83 -19.48 23.58
CA TYR A 555 -34.55 -20.10 23.29
C TYR A 555 -33.37 -19.43 23.98
N LYS A 556 -32.40 -20.26 24.42
CA LYS A 556 -31.13 -19.82 24.97
C LYS A 556 -30.12 -19.55 23.84
N VAL A 557 -29.97 -18.30 23.46
CA VAL A 557 -29.10 -17.87 22.35
C VAL A 557 -27.73 -17.46 22.88
N LYS A 558 -26.69 -18.22 22.56
CA LYS A 558 -25.30 -17.85 22.81
C LYS A 558 -24.71 -17.08 21.63
N VAL A 559 -24.16 -15.90 21.91
CA VAL A 559 -23.54 -14.99 20.93
C VAL A 559 -22.04 -14.89 21.24
N LYS A 560 -21.20 -15.20 20.24
CA LYS A 560 -19.74 -15.08 20.34
C LYS A 560 -19.31 -13.73 19.76
N VAL A 561 -18.82 -12.83 20.61
CA VAL A 561 -18.32 -11.51 20.21
C VAL A 561 -16.80 -11.51 20.23
N ARG A 562 -16.16 -10.95 19.20
CA ARG A 562 -14.70 -10.88 19.06
C ARG A 562 -14.23 -9.44 18.85
N LEU A 563 -13.19 -9.07 19.61
CA LEU A 563 -12.26 -7.98 19.31
C LEU A 563 -11.06 -8.62 18.57
N ASN A 564 -10.92 -8.36 17.28
CA ASN A 564 -9.97 -9.06 16.40
C ASN A 564 -8.57 -8.40 16.39
N LEU A 565 -7.59 -9.03 15.72
CA LEU A 565 -6.19 -8.58 15.68
C LEU A 565 -5.97 -7.17 15.09
N HIS A 566 -6.91 -6.64 14.31
CA HIS A 566 -6.87 -5.27 13.77
C HIS A 566 -7.40 -4.22 14.76
N GLY A 567 -7.92 -4.64 15.93
CA GLY A 567 -8.66 -3.77 16.85
C GLY A 567 -10.05 -3.41 16.32
N MET A 568 -10.71 -4.33 15.60
CA MET A 568 -12.11 -4.19 15.17
C MET A 568 -13.02 -5.15 15.95
N VAL A 569 -14.28 -4.77 16.12
CA VAL A 569 -15.26 -5.53 16.89
C VAL A 569 -16.34 -6.13 15.99
N SER A 570 -16.59 -7.43 16.12
CA SER A 570 -17.63 -8.14 15.35
C SER A 570 -18.31 -9.25 16.15
N VAL A 571 -19.49 -9.67 15.70
CA VAL A 571 -20.08 -10.96 16.09
C VAL A 571 -19.48 -12.05 15.20
N GLU A 572 -18.93 -13.10 15.80
CA GLU A 572 -18.25 -14.20 15.09
C GLU A 572 -19.21 -15.35 14.78
N SER A 573 -20.06 -15.71 15.74
CA SER A 573 -21.15 -16.67 15.52
C SER A 573 -22.26 -16.48 16.54
N VAL A 574 -23.46 -16.93 16.19
CA VAL A 574 -24.62 -17.00 17.07
C VAL A 574 -25.18 -18.41 17.00
N SER A 575 -25.51 -18.98 18.15
CA SER A 575 -26.11 -20.31 18.24
C SER A 575 -27.25 -20.33 19.24
N LEU A 576 -28.41 -20.73 18.76
CA LEU A 576 -29.54 -21.20 19.55
C LEU A 576 -29.15 -22.52 20.24
N ILE A 577 -29.57 -22.69 21.49
CA ILE A 577 -29.46 -23.93 22.26
C ILE A 577 -30.87 -24.36 22.64
N GLU A 578 -31.19 -25.62 22.34
CA GLU A 578 -32.35 -26.34 22.84
C GLU A 578 -31.95 -27.09 24.10
N ASP A 579 -32.55 -26.72 25.23
CA ASP A 579 -32.49 -27.50 26.46
C ASP A 579 -33.52 -28.66 26.31
N ASP A 580 -33.08 -29.91 26.42
CA ASP A 580 -33.84 -31.14 26.08
C ASP A 580 -34.85 -31.48 27.21
N ASP A 581 -35.83 -30.59 27.43
CA ASP A 581 -36.62 -30.53 28.67
C ASP A 581 -37.69 -31.62 28.78
N ASN A 582 -37.47 -32.53 29.74
CA ASN A 582 -38.50 -33.46 30.21
C ASN A 582 -38.36 -33.67 31.73
N SER A 583 -38.30 -32.56 32.48
CA SER A 583 -38.45 -32.58 33.94
C SER A 583 -39.28 -31.39 34.44
N THR A 584 -40.60 -31.54 34.42
CA THR A 584 -41.55 -30.54 34.92
C THR A 584 -41.36 -30.24 36.41
N VAL A 585 -40.84 -29.04 36.72
CA VAL A 585 -40.89 -28.44 38.06
C VAL A 585 -41.28 -26.96 37.93
N SER A 586 -42.51 -26.62 38.32
CA SER A 586 -42.98 -25.23 38.39
C SER A 586 -42.18 -24.44 39.44
N ARG A 587 -41.67 -23.25 39.07
CA ARG A 587 -41.22 -22.21 40.00
C ARG A 587 -41.60 -20.82 39.51
N ASP A 588 -41.85 -19.95 40.49
CA ASP A 588 -42.57 -18.68 40.28
C ASP A 588 -41.78 -17.59 39.57
N ALA A 589 -42.51 -16.73 38.86
CA ALA A 589 -41.99 -15.51 38.26
C ALA A 589 -41.75 -14.43 39.33
N SER A 590 -40.57 -14.42 39.96
CA SER A 590 -39.95 -13.19 40.54
C SER A 590 -38.57 -13.43 41.19
N GLN A 591 -37.49 -13.39 40.39
CA GLN A 591 -36.15 -12.98 40.88
C GLN A 591 -35.23 -12.54 39.73
N LEU A 592 -34.19 -11.78 40.07
CA LEU A 592 -33.39 -11.00 39.13
C LEU A 592 -32.48 -11.86 38.23
N ASP A 593 -32.34 -11.45 36.97
CA ASP A 593 -31.37 -12.01 36.02
C ASP A 593 -29.92 -11.73 36.46
N ASN A 594 -29.23 -12.73 36.99
CA ASN A 594 -27.77 -12.71 37.12
C ASN A 594 -27.14 -13.25 35.81
N MET A 595 -26.39 -12.39 35.11
CA MET A 595 -25.91 -12.66 33.75
C MET A 595 -24.44 -13.10 33.74
N GLU A 596 -24.19 -14.41 33.81
CA GLU A 596 -22.83 -14.97 33.86
C GLU A 596 -22.04 -14.77 32.54
N THR A 597 -20.76 -14.41 32.67
CA THR A 597 -19.84 -14.18 31.54
C THR A 597 -18.63 -15.10 31.63
N GLU A 598 -18.81 -16.33 31.12
CA GLU A 598 -17.75 -17.34 31.12
C GLU A 598 -16.56 -16.96 30.22
N PRO A 599 -15.31 -17.15 30.68
CA PRO A 599 -14.13 -17.11 29.83
C PRO A 599 -14.10 -18.35 28.93
N ALA A 600 -13.82 -18.18 27.64
CA ALA A 600 -13.65 -19.31 26.73
C ALA A 600 -12.32 -20.04 27.02
N SER A 601 -12.41 -21.34 27.35
CA SER A 601 -11.24 -22.20 27.57
C SER A 601 -10.73 -22.79 26.26
N ASP A 602 -9.52 -22.41 25.84
CA ASP A 602 -8.83 -23.04 24.71
C ASP A 602 -8.22 -24.39 25.11
N ALA A 603 -8.83 -25.48 24.64
CA ALA A 603 -8.40 -26.84 24.93
C ALA A 603 -7.52 -27.43 23.81
N LYS A 604 -6.20 -27.25 23.90
CA LYS A 604 -5.21 -28.07 23.18
C LYS A 604 -3.91 -28.29 23.97
N SER A 605 -3.72 -29.52 24.43
CA SER A 605 -2.41 -30.07 24.76
C SER A 605 -2.48 -31.59 24.59
N ASP A 606 -1.66 -32.17 23.73
CA ASP A 606 -1.51 -33.63 23.62
C ASP A 606 -0.05 -34.01 23.40
N SER A 607 0.34 -35.15 23.97
CA SER A 607 1.60 -35.87 23.79
C SER A 607 2.92 -35.12 24.00
N THR A 608 3.57 -35.40 25.13
CA THR A 608 5.03 -35.65 25.14
C THR A 608 5.28 -37.03 25.73
N VAL A 609 5.91 -37.92 24.95
CA VAL A 609 6.25 -39.29 25.35
C VAL A 609 7.66 -39.31 25.96
N HIS A 610 7.88 -40.07 27.05
CA HIS A 610 9.09 -40.89 27.23
C HIS A 610 9.01 -41.87 28.42
N THR A 611 8.75 -43.15 28.09
CA THR A 611 9.49 -44.36 28.53
C THR A 611 10.00 -44.51 29.97
N ALA A 612 9.47 -45.50 30.73
CA ALA A 612 10.23 -46.65 31.28
C ALA A 612 9.35 -47.73 31.96
N GLU A 613 9.84 -48.97 32.00
CA GLU A 613 9.16 -50.22 32.36
C GLU A 613 9.06 -50.52 33.88
N ASN A 614 8.00 -51.24 34.32
CA ASN A 614 8.06 -52.62 34.90
C ASN A 614 6.87 -52.99 35.81
N GLY A 615 6.63 -54.31 36.01
CA GLY A 615 6.04 -54.85 37.25
C GLY A 615 4.66 -55.51 37.18
N ILE A 616 4.61 -56.82 36.89
CA ILE A 616 3.42 -57.70 36.94
C ILE A 616 2.99 -58.00 38.41
N HIS A 617 1.69 -58.17 38.67
CA HIS A 617 1.16 -59.22 39.57
C HIS A 617 -0.33 -59.55 39.27
N GLU A 618 -0.82 -60.66 39.84
CA GLU A 618 -1.95 -61.45 39.32
C GLU A 618 -3.10 -61.67 40.34
N HIS A 619 -4.20 -62.27 39.85
CA HIS A 619 -5.23 -63.02 40.61
C HIS A 619 -6.24 -62.21 41.46
N ALA A 620 -7.50 -62.64 41.64
CA ALA A 620 -8.28 -63.72 41.01
C ALA A 620 -9.81 -63.46 41.13
N GLU A 621 -10.62 -64.36 40.58
CA GLU A 621 -12.08 -64.27 40.44
C GLU A 621 -12.86 -64.36 41.77
N HIS A 622 -14.03 -63.72 41.81
CA HIS A 622 -15.31 -64.40 42.07
C HIS A 622 -16.47 -63.48 41.61
N GLY A 623 -17.48 -64.04 40.96
CA GLY A 623 -18.56 -63.27 40.34
C GLY A 623 -19.96 -63.59 40.87
N SER A 624 -20.87 -62.61 40.76
CA SER A 624 -22.31 -62.85 40.63
C SER A 624 -23.00 -61.57 40.10
N ILE A 625 -24.02 -61.75 39.27
CA ILE A 625 -24.88 -60.67 38.75
C ILE A 625 -26.27 -60.86 39.40
N PRO A 626 -26.84 -59.82 40.01
CA PRO A 626 -28.16 -59.39 39.52
C PRO A 626 -28.15 -57.96 38.98
N SER A 627 -28.91 -57.75 37.90
CA SER A 627 -29.21 -56.44 37.34
C SER A 627 -30.00 -55.55 38.30
N SER A 628 -29.54 -54.31 38.53
CA SER A 628 -30.28 -53.07 38.20
C SER A 628 -29.68 -51.85 38.90
N ASP A 629 -29.08 -50.95 38.11
CA ASP A 629 -29.46 -49.52 38.12
C ASP A 629 -28.83 -48.81 36.92
N THR A 630 -29.62 -48.00 36.22
CA THR A 630 -29.15 -47.29 35.01
C THR A 630 -28.62 -45.90 35.36
N SER A 631 -27.30 -45.76 35.39
CA SER A 631 -26.65 -44.44 35.41
C SER A 631 -27.05 -43.65 34.15
N LYS A 632 -27.80 -42.56 34.32
CA LYS A 632 -28.17 -41.66 33.23
C LYS A 632 -26.91 -41.08 32.58
N ALA A 633 -26.70 -41.32 31.30
CA ALA A 633 -25.77 -40.55 30.49
C ALA A 633 -26.46 -39.24 30.08
N GLU A 634 -25.93 -38.10 30.54
CA GLU A 634 -26.37 -36.79 30.08
C GLU A 634 -26.06 -36.64 28.58
N ARG A 635 -27.06 -36.25 27.79
CA ARG A 635 -26.88 -35.93 26.38
C ARG A 635 -26.55 -34.46 26.24
N LEU A 636 -25.58 -34.14 25.38
CA LEU A 636 -25.25 -32.76 25.03
C LEU A 636 -26.46 -32.07 24.39
N PRO A 637 -26.80 -30.84 24.79
CA PRO A 637 -27.96 -30.11 24.26
C PRO A 637 -27.76 -29.79 22.77
N ARG A 638 -28.86 -29.71 22.02
CA ARG A 638 -28.81 -29.41 20.59
C ARG A 638 -28.46 -27.95 20.36
N ARG A 639 -27.71 -27.70 19.29
CA ARG A 639 -27.15 -26.38 19.00
C ARG A 639 -27.34 -26.05 17.52
N HIS A 640 -28.15 -25.04 17.24
CA HIS A 640 -28.45 -24.57 15.89
C HIS A 640 -27.79 -23.20 15.67
N GLU A 641 -26.97 -23.06 14.63
CA GLU A 641 -26.38 -21.76 14.29
C GLU A 641 -27.43 -20.85 13.63
N LEU A 642 -27.49 -19.60 14.07
CA LEU A 642 -28.40 -18.59 13.54
C LEU A 642 -27.67 -17.68 12.54
N LEU A 643 -28.38 -17.28 11.48
CA LEU A 643 -27.87 -16.30 10.52
C LEU A 643 -27.67 -14.92 11.19
N ILE A 644 -26.65 -14.19 10.75
CA ILE A 644 -26.29 -12.86 11.22
C ILE A 644 -26.07 -11.96 10.00
N THR A 645 -26.66 -10.76 10.01
CA THR A 645 -26.39 -9.72 9.01
C THR A 645 -25.77 -8.50 9.69
N GLU A 646 -24.48 -8.24 9.47
CA GLU A 646 -23.80 -7.00 9.92
C GLU A 646 -24.08 -5.86 8.93
N THR A 647 -24.49 -4.69 9.45
CA THR A 647 -24.55 -3.40 8.77
C THR A 647 -23.61 -2.44 9.48
N ILE A 648 -22.61 -1.93 8.75
CA ILE A 648 -21.54 -1.08 9.30
C ILE A 648 -21.93 0.39 9.10
N TYR A 649 -21.87 1.22 10.15
CA TYR A 649 -22.22 2.64 10.01
C TYR A 649 -21.13 3.39 9.24
N GLY A 650 -21.48 3.88 8.04
CA GLY A 650 -20.54 4.53 7.12
C GLY A 650 -19.59 3.57 6.39
N GLY A 651 -19.78 2.25 6.50
CA GLY A 651 -18.98 1.26 5.79
C GLY A 651 -19.30 1.18 4.30
N THR A 652 -18.30 0.88 3.49
CA THR A 652 -18.43 0.71 2.03
C THR A 652 -19.08 -0.61 1.65
N THR A 653 -19.75 -0.66 0.48
CA THR A 653 -20.31 -1.89 -0.06
C THR A 653 -19.25 -2.73 -0.78
N LYS A 654 -19.52 -4.02 -1.01
CA LYS A 654 -18.59 -4.92 -1.71
C LYS A 654 -18.50 -4.58 -3.20
N GLU A 655 -19.61 -4.13 -3.75
CA GLU A 655 -19.79 -3.70 -5.13
C GLU A 655 -18.91 -2.48 -5.41
N TRP A 656 -18.99 -1.46 -4.55
CA TRP A 656 -18.11 -0.29 -4.62
C TRP A 656 -16.62 -0.65 -4.48
N LEU A 657 -16.29 -1.61 -3.60
CA LEU A 657 -14.91 -2.04 -3.40
C LEU A 657 -14.32 -2.73 -4.64
N LEU A 658 -15.15 -3.46 -5.39
CA LEU A 658 -14.78 -4.05 -6.69
C LEU A 658 -14.63 -2.98 -7.78
N GLU A 659 -15.57 -2.03 -7.87
CA GLU A 659 -15.47 -0.88 -8.79
C GLU A 659 -14.19 -0.06 -8.53
N ALA A 660 -13.85 0.20 -7.27
CA ALA A 660 -12.63 0.89 -6.88
C ALA A 660 -11.36 0.10 -7.21
N GLN A 661 -11.38 -1.24 -7.06
CA GLN A 661 -10.29 -2.12 -7.52
C GLN A 661 -10.09 -2.06 -9.04
N GLU A 662 -11.17 -2.03 -9.83
CA GLU A 662 -11.07 -1.93 -11.29
C GLU A 662 -10.59 -0.54 -11.73
N GLN A 663 -11.06 0.51 -11.07
CA GLN A 663 -10.60 1.87 -11.30
C GLN A 663 -9.10 2.04 -11.00
N GLU A 664 -8.58 1.47 -9.91
CA GLU A 664 -7.15 1.54 -9.59
C GLU A 664 -6.30 0.77 -10.61
N LYS A 665 -6.73 -0.44 -11.02
CA LYS A 665 -6.05 -1.20 -12.08
C LYS A 665 -6.00 -0.41 -13.40
N TRP A 666 -7.07 0.31 -13.75
CA TRP A 666 -7.14 1.15 -14.94
C TRP A 666 -6.22 2.38 -14.83
N LEU A 667 -6.18 3.05 -13.67
CA LEU A 667 -5.28 4.18 -13.43
C LEU A 667 -3.80 3.74 -13.51
N ALA A 668 -3.43 2.66 -12.83
CA ALA A 668 -2.07 2.11 -12.87
C ALA A 668 -1.67 1.62 -14.27
N TYR A 669 -2.62 1.14 -15.08
CA TYR A 669 -2.38 0.83 -16.49
C TYR A 669 -2.11 2.09 -17.33
N GLN A 670 -2.83 3.20 -17.10
CA GLN A 670 -2.56 4.48 -17.76
C GLN A 670 -1.20 5.07 -17.35
N ASP A 671 -0.89 5.08 -16.06
CA ASP A 671 0.41 5.55 -15.55
C ASP A 671 1.57 4.82 -16.25
N LYS A 672 1.46 3.48 -16.33
CA LYS A 672 2.43 2.63 -17.01
C LYS A 672 2.47 2.86 -18.53
N LEU A 673 1.34 3.03 -19.20
CA LEU A 673 1.29 3.29 -20.64
C LEU A 673 2.00 4.61 -20.99
N MET A 674 1.83 5.64 -20.17
CA MET A 674 2.50 6.93 -20.34
C MET A 674 4.00 6.84 -20.04
N GLU A 675 4.42 6.12 -19.00
CA GLU A 675 5.83 5.83 -18.72
C GLU A 675 6.50 5.07 -19.87
N GLN A 676 5.87 3.98 -20.36
CA GLN A 676 6.37 3.21 -21.52
C GLN A 676 6.45 4.07 -22.80
N THR A 677 5.46 4.95 -23.03
CA THR A 677 5.46 5.88 -24.17
C THR A 677 6.64 6.87 -24.08
N LYS A 678 6.86 7.46 -22.90
CA LYS A 678 8.02 8.33 -22.64
C LYS A 678 9.35 7.60 -22.85
N ASP A 679 9.48 6.36 -22.38
CA ASP A 679 10.68 5.56 -22.59
C ASP A 679 10.96 5.27 -24.07
N LYS A 680 9.93 5.09 -24.91
CA LYS A 680 10.15 5.00 -26.38
C LYS A 680 10.61 6.32 -26.99
N LYS A 681 10.05 7.46 -26.55
CA LYS A 681 10.51 8.79 -27.00
C LYS A 681 11.99 8.98 -26.65
N ASN A 682 12.35 8.77 -25.38
CA ASN A 682 13.72 8.84 -24.89
C ASN A 682 14.67 7.89 -25.65
N ALA A 683 14.23 6.65 -25.94
CA ALA A 683 15.03 5.67 -26.66
C ALA A 683 15.22 6.02 -28.15
N LEU A 684 14.22 6.65 -28.78
CA LEU A 684 14.34 7.18 -30.15
C LEU A 684 15.32 8.37 -30.19
N GLU A 685 15.14 9.34 -29.29
CA GLU A 685 16.01 10.51 -29.17
C GLU A 685 17.48 10.12 -28.90
N ALA A 686 17.70 9.24 -27.92
CA ALA A 686 19.05 8.74 -27.60
C ALA A 686 19.68 8.01 -28.80
N TYR A 687 18.90 7.22 -29.54
CA TYR A 687 19.37 6.54 -30.74
C TYR A 687 19.74 7.53 -31.86
N VAL A 688 19.00 8.63 -32.04
CA VAL A 688 19.33 9.68 -33.01
C VAL A 688 20.71 10.28 -32.71
N TYR A 689 20.96 10.67 -31.46
CA TYR A 689 22.27 11.21 -31.06
C TYR A 689 23.40 10.16 -31.11
N GLU A 690 23.14 8.91 -30.71
CA GLU A 690 24.13 7.83 -30.73
C GLU A 690 24.58 7.51 -32.16
N ILE A 691 23.63 7.32 -33.08
CA ILE A 691 23.94 7.02 -34.49
C ILE A 691 24.61 8.22 -35.17
N ARG A 692 24.17 9.46 -34.92
CA ARG A 692 24.83 10.67 -35.44
C ARG A 692 26.34 10.67 -35.12
N ASN A 693 26.70 10.43 -33.86
CA ASN A 693 28.10 10.35 -33.44
C ASN A 693 28.83 9.15 -34.07
N LYS A 694 28.23 7.95 -34.05
CA LYS A 694 28.77 6.76 -34.71
C LYS A 694 29.04 6.97 -36.20
N LEU A 695 28.19 7.71 -36.91
CA LEU A 695 28.29 7.92 -38.36
C LEU A 695 29.49 8.79 -38.76
N PHE A 696 29.82 9.81 -37.96
CA PHE A 696 31.01 10.64 -38.17
C PHE A 696 32.32 9.97 -37.74
N GLU A 697 32.26 9.12 -36.70
CA GLU A 697 33.40 8.37 -36.14
C GLU A 697 33.51 6.94 -36.68
N ARG A 698 32.87 5.98 -36.01
CA ARG A 698 33.12 4.53 -36.11
C ARG A 698 32.64 3.92 -37.42
N TYR A 699 31.52 4.41 -37.95
CA TYR A 699 30.88 3.92 -39.17
C TYR A 699 31.34 4.66 -40.42
N ARG A 700 32.20 5.68 -40.27
CA ARG A 700 32.71 6.53 -41.36
C ARG A 700 33.29 5.74 -42.54
N SER A 701 33.97 4.63 -42.26
CA SER A 701 34.54 3.72 -43.27
C SER A 701 33.61 2.60 -43.74
N PHE A 702 32.46 2.43 -43.10
CA PHE A 702 31.50 1.32 -43.34
C PHE A 702 30.20 1.79 -44.02
N ALA A 703 29.99 3.09 -44.12
CA ALA A 703 28.91 3.72 -44.89
C ALA A 703 29.44 4.45 -46.13
N ASN A 704 28.84 4.21 -47.29
CA ASN A 704 29.12 4.97 -48.50
C ASN A 704 28.46 6.37 -48.45
N ASP A 705 28.84 7.25 -49.35
CA ASP A 705 28.45 8.67 -49.28
C ASP A 705 26.93 8.85 -49.37
N SER A 706 26.22 8.03 -50.14
CA SER A 706 24.76 8.05 -50.24
C SER A 706 24.08 7.49 -48.99
N GLU A 707 24.65 6.45 -48.37
CA GLU A 707 24.17 5.91 -47.09
C GLU A 707 24.36 6.95 -45.96
N ARG A 708 25.52 7.60 -45.89
CA ARG A 708 25.78 8.64 -44.86
C ARG A 708 24.85 9.83 -45.01
N GLU A 709 24.62 10.30 -46.23
CA GLU A 709 23.71 11.42 -46.48
C GLU A 709 22.26 11.04 -46.14
N GLY A 710 21.77 9.90 -46.65
CA GLY A 710 20.41 9.43 -46.39
C GLY A 710 20.12 9.16 -44.90
N ILE A 711 21.08 8.57 -44.18
CA ILE A 711 20.98 8.41 -42.72
C ILE A 711 21.00 9.78 -42.03
N SER A 712 21.90 10.70 -42.41
CA SER A 712 22.01 12.03 -41.77
C SER A 712 20.72 12.85 -41.93
N VAL A 713 20.13 12.86 -43.13
CA VAL A 713 18.84 13.52 -43.40
C VAL A 713 17.71 12.88 -42.61
N SER A 714 17.65 11.55 -42.54
CA SER A 714 16.58 10.85 -41.80
C SER A 714 16.70 11.04 -40.27
N LEU A 715 17.92 11.09 -39.74
CA LEU A 715 18.19 11.46 -38.35
C LEU A 715 17.74 12.89 -38.05
N GLN A 716 18.11 13.84 -38.91
CA GLN A 716 17.73 15.25 -38.78
C GLN A 716 16.21 15.44 -38.78
N GLN A 717 15.52 14.86 -39.77
CA GLN A 717 14.06 14.89 -39.86
C GLN A 717 13.36 14.24 -38.66
N THR A 718 13.99 13.24 -38.02
CA THR A 718 13.42 12.57 -36.84
C THR A 718 13.64 13.39 -35.57
N GLU A 719 14.74 14.15 -35.45
CA GLU A 719 14.95 15.13 -34.39
C GLU A 719 14.00 16.32 -34.53
N GLU A 720 13.90 16.91 -35.72
CA GLU A 720 12.94 17.99 -36.02
C GLU A 720 11.51 17.56 -35.68
N TRP A 721 11.09 16.38 -36.14
CA TRP A 721 9.79 15.81 -35.80
C TRP A 721 9.60 15.59 -34.29
N LEU A 722 10.61 15.11 -33.55
CA LEU A 722 10.54 14.87 -32.10
C LEU A 722 10.29 16.14 -31.27
N TYR A 723 10.67 17.30 -31.80
CA TYR A 723 10.52 18.62 -31.16
C TYR A 723 9.36 19.46 -31.74
N GLU A 724 8.70 18.98 -32.80
CA GLU A 724 7.51 19.58 -33.42
C GLU A 724 6.29 18.64 -33.33
N ASP A 725 5.80 18.10 -34.45
CA ASP A 725 4.58 17.26 -34.52
C ASP A 725 4.62 16.00 -33.64
N GLY A 726 5.81 15.51 -33.31
CA GLY A 726 6.06 14.28 -32.56
C GLY A 726 6.31 14.46 -31.07
N ASP A 727 6.07 15.63 -30.47
CA ASP A 727 6.34 15.84 -29.05
C ASP A 727 5.48 14.96 -28.11
N ASP A 728 4.23 14.66 -28.52
CA ASP A 728 3.19 14.06 -27.67
C ASP A 728 2.50 12.84 -28.31
N GLU A 729 3.27 12.05 -29.06
CA GLU A 729 2.80 10.88 -29.83
C GLU A 729 2.77 9.55 -29.04
N THR A 730 2.23 8.50 -29.66
CA THR A 730 2.02 7.18 -29.03
C THR A 730 3.24 6.27 -29.04
N GLU A 731 3.33 5.32 -28.09
CA GLU A 731 4.38 4.29 -28.01
C GLU A 731 4.69 3.63 -29.36
N LYS A 732 3.63 3.35 -30.15
CA LYS A 732 3.72 2.69 -31.46
C LYS A 732 4.37 3.57 -32.53
N VAL A 733 4.12 4.88 -32.50
CA VAL A 733 4.69 5.83 -33.46
C VAL A 733 6.17 6.04 -33.19
N TYR A 734 6.58 6.24 -31.93
CA TYR A 734 8.01 6.28 -31.56
C TYR A 734 8.74 4.97 -31.89
N THR A 735 8.10 3.82 -31.63
CA THR A 735 8.69 2.51 -31.97
C THR A 735 8.82 2.35 -33.49
N GLY A 736 7.80 2.75 -34.27
CA GLY A 736 7.85 2.74 -35.73
C GLY A 736 8.98 3.61 -36.29
N LYS A 737 9.14 4.84 -35.78
CA LYS A 737 10.25 5.74 -36.14
C LYS A 737 11.62 5.13 -35.83
N LEU A 738 11.76 4.46 -34.68
CA LEU A 738 13.00 3.77 -34.31
C LEU A 738 13.31 2.60 -35.26
N GLU A 739 12.29 1.86 -35.70
CA GLU A 739 12.46 0.82 -36.71
C GLU A 739 12.75 1.36 -38.11
N GLU A 740 12.19 2.50 -38.51
CA GLU A 740 12.51 3.21 -39.76
C GLU A 740 13.99 3.58 -39.82
N LEU A 741 14.52 4.23 -38.76
CA LEU A 741 15.94 4.55 -38.66
C LEU A 741 16.83 3.29 -38.65
N LYS A 742 16.44 2.24 -37.91
CA LYS A 742 17.21 0.97 -37.87
C LYS A 742 17.32 0.32 -39.25
N LYS A 743 16.26 0.29 -40.05
CA LYS A 743 16.30 -0.25 -41.42
C LYS A 743 17.34 0.44 -42.33
N LEU A 744 17.68 1.71 -42.06
CA LEU A 744 18.74 2.44 -42.78
C LEU A 744 20.15 2.20 -42.18
N VAL A 745 20.25 2.04 -40.87
CA VAL A 745 21.52 1.99 -40.12
C VAL A 745 22.06 0.56 -39.97
N ASP A 746 21.18 -0.43 -39.81
CA ASP A 746 21.53 -1.83 -39.57
C ASP A 746 22.50 -2.40 -40.63
N PRO A 747 22.41 -2.13 -41.94
CA PRO A 747 23.40 -2.60 -42.91
C PRO A 747 24.82 -2.11 -42.58
N VAL A 748 24.96 -0.81 -42.26
CA VAL A 748 26.24 -0.19 -41.90
C VAL A 748 26.76 -0.73 -40.55
N GLU A 749 25.90 -0.83 -39.55
CA GLU A 749 26.25 -1.34 -38.23
C GLU A 749 26.63 -2.85 -38.29
N ASN A 750 26.01 -3.62 -39.19
CA ASN A 750 26.36 -5.02 -39.46
C ASN A 750 27.71 -5.16 -40.16
N ARG A 751 28.06 -4.31 -41.16
CA ARG A 751 29.41 -4.29 -41.75
C ARG A 751 30.49 -3.97 -40.71
N TYR A 752 30.23 -2.99 -39.85
CA TYR A 752 31.13 -2.62 -38.75
C TYR A 752 31.33 -3.79 -37.76
N LYS A 753 30.24 -4.46 -37.34
CA LYS A 753 30.29 -5.59 -36.40
C LYS A 753 30.95 -6.83 -37.02
N ASP A 754 30.68 -7.13 -38.29
CA ASP A 754 31.25 -8.31 -38.93
C ASP A 754 32.76 -8.21 -39.09
N GLU A 755 33.34 -7.03 -39.33
CA GLU A 755 34.79 -6.84 -39.44
C GLU A 755 35.57 -7.45 -38.27
N GLU A 756 35.18 -7.12 -37.03
CA GLU A 756 35.81 -7.66 -35.82
C GLU A 756 35.46 -9.14 -35.59
N ALA A 757 34.19 -9.51 -35.77
CA ALA A 757 33.71 -10.88 -35.60
C ALA A 757 34.34 -11.85 -36.61
N ARG A 758 34.66 -11.37 -37.82
CA ARG A 758 35.34 -12.06 -38.91
C ARG A 758 36.81 -12.23 -38.61
N ALA A 759 37.49 -11.18 -38.18
CA ALA A 759 38.87 -11.28 -37.72
C ALA A 759 39.01 -12.31 -36.58
N GLN A 760 38.02 -12.41 -35.70
CA GLN A 760 37.97 -13.45 -34.67
C GLN A 760 37.67 -14.85 -35.23
N ALA A 761 36.65 -15.01 -36.08
CA ALA A 761 36.31 -16.29 -36.68
C ALA A 761 37.45 -16.86 -37.55
N THR A 762 38.20 -16.01 -38.26
CA THR A 762 39.41 -16.38 -38.99
C THR A 762 40.50 -16.92 -38.06
N ARG A 763 40.71 -16.31 -36.89
CA ARG A 763 41.64 -16.84 -35.87
C ARG A 763 41.18 -18.19 -35.32
N GLU A 764 39.88 -18.36 -35.10
CA GLU A 764 39.28 -19.62 -34.60
C GLU A 764 39.42 -20.76 -35.62
N LEU A 765 39.16 -20.52 -36.90
CA LEU A 765 39.35 -21.50 -37.97
C LEU A 765 40.83 -21.86 -38.16
N LEU A 766 41.73 -20.88 -38.19
CA LEU A 766 43.17 -21.13 -38.28
C LEU A 766 43.70 -21.92 -37.08
N LYS A 767 43.22 -21.62 -35.87
CA LYS A 767 43.57 -22.42 -34.68
C LYS A 767 43.06 -23.86 -34.80
N CYS A 768 41.80 -24.05 -35.20
CA CYS A 768 41.20 -25.37 -35.43
C CYS A 768 42.03 -26.22 -36.42
N ILE A 769 42.47 -25.61 -37.52
CA ILE A 769 43.36 -26.22 -38.51
C ILE A 769 44.72 -26.63 -37.91
N VAL A 770 45.32 -25.80 -37.05
CA VAL A 770 46.59 -26.13 -36.37
C VAL A 770 46.40 -27.23 -35.32
N ASP A 771 45.37 -27.14 -34.48
CA ASP A 771 45.07 -28.12 -33.43
C ASP A 771 44.88 -29.53 -34.05
N TYR A 772 44.14 -29.65 -35.16
CA TYR A 772 43.99 -30.92 -35.88
C TYR A 772 45.28 -31.38 -36.57
N ARG A 773 46.06 -30.49 -37.20
CA ARG A 773 47.38 -30.83 -37.78
C ARG A 773 48.41 -31.31 -36.75
N MET A 774 48.25 -30.98 -35.47
CA MET A 774 49.07 -31.56 -34.39
C MET A 774 48.54 -32.93 -33.92
N ALA A 775 47.22 -33.13 -33.89
CA ALA A 775 46.57 -34.35 -33.43
C ALA A 775 46.81 -35.58 -34.33
N VAL A 776 47.00 -35.39 -35.65
CA VAL A 776 47.25 -36.48 -36.62
C VAL A 776 48.57 -37.26 -36.40
N SER A 777 49.43 -36.81 -35.48
CA SER A 777 50.61 -37.56 -35.03
C SER A 777 50.27 -38.97 -34.54
N SER A 778 49.06 -39.21 -34.03
CA SER A 778 48.62 -40.49 -33.45
C SER A 778 47.80 -41.40 -34.39
N LEU A 779 47.56 -41.01 -35.64
CA LEU A 779 46.70 -41.70 -36.61
C LEU A 779 47.45 -42.70 -37.54
N THR A 780 46.70 -43.54 -38.27
CA THR A 780 47.26 -44.27 -39.43
C THR A 780 47.62 -43.29 -40.55
N THR A 781 48.38 -43.73 -41.57
CA THR A 781 48.68 -42.91 -42.76
C THR A 781 47.42 -42.43 -43.46
N TYR A 782 46.48 -43.33 -43.77
CA TYR A 782 45.23 -42.97 -44.45
C TYR A 782 44.39 -41.94 -43.67
N GLU A 783 44.18 -42.15 -42.36
CA GLU A 783 43.41 -41.20 -41.53
C GLU A 783 44.13 -39.86 -41.39
N ARG A 784 45.47 -39.86 -41.29
CA ARG A 784 46.29 -38.64 -41.27
C ARG A 784 46.13 -37.85 -42.56
N ASP A 785 46.23 -38.52 -43.70
CA ASP A 785 46.18 -37.88 -45.01
C ASP A 785 44.79 -37.26 -45.28
N VAL A 786 43.71 -37.94 -44.87
CA VAL A 786 42.34 -37.40 -44.92
C VAL A 786 42.15 -36.17 -44.03
N VAL A 787 42.62 -36.19 -42.77
CA VAL A 787 42.50 -35.05 -41.86
C VAL A 787 43.37 -33.87 -42.33
N ILE A 788 44.55 -34.13 -42.89
CA ILE A 788 45.41 -33.09 -43.48
C ILE A 788 44.75 -32.48 -44.73
N ASP A 789 44.16 -33.29 -45.61
CA ASP A 789 43.46 -32.82 -46.82
C ASP A 789 42.24 -31.94 -46.47
N GLU A 790 41.41 -32.34 -45.50
CA GLU A 790 40.30 -31.50 -45.01
C GLU A 790 40.80 -30.19 -44.38
N CYS A 791 41.90 -30.22 -43.61
CA CYS A 791 42.56 -29.01 -43.11
C CYS A 791 43.07 -28.11 -44.24
N ASN A 792 43.63 -28.68 -45.30
CA ASN A 792 44.13 -27.94 -46.47
C ASN A 792 42.98 -27.31 -47.26
N LYS A 793 41.88 -28.03 -47.49
CA LYS A 793 40.65 -27.51 -48.12
C LYS A 793 39.97 -26.41 -47.30
N ALA A 794 40.07 -26.46 -45.98
CA ALA A 794 39.57 -25.40 -45.10
C ALA A 794 40.47 -24.15 -45.17
N GLU A 795 41.79 -24.32 -45.13
CA GLU A 795 42.75 -23.22 -45.23
C GLU A 795 42.73 -22.55 -46.61
N GLN A 796 42.69 -23.32 -47.70
CA GLN A 796 42.61 -22.80 -49.05
C GLN A 796 41.32 -22.00 -49.28
N TRP A 797 40.16 -22.54 -48.88
CA TRP A 797 38.88 -21.83 -48.94
C TRP A 797 38.93 -20.49 -48.16
N LEU A 798 39.54 -20.51 -46.98
CA LEU A 798 39.68 -19.31 -46.14
C LEU A 798 40.59 -18.27 -46.81
N ARG A 799 41.73 -18.69 -47.39
CA ARG A 799 42.64 -17.81 -48.14
C ARG A 799 41.95 -17.19 -49.35
N GLU A 800 41.28 -18.01 -50.18
CA GLU A 800 40.57 -17.56 -51.38
C GLU A 800 39.45 -16.56 -51.07
N ARG A 801 38.59 -16.86 -50.08
CA ARG A 801 37.51 -15.96 -49.66
C ARG A 801 38.02 -14.71 -48.94
N SER A 802 39.10 -14.80 -48.16
CA SER A 802 39.72 -13.61 -47.54
C SER A 802 40.30 -12.69 -48.60
N GLN A 803 41.02 -13.23 -49.59
CA GLN A 803 41.57 -12.42 -50.70
C GLN A 803 40.48 -11.74 -51.54
N GLN A 804 39.32 -12.38 -51.72
CA GLN A 804 38.15 -11.74 -52.33
C GLN A 804 37.60 -10.60 -51.43
N GLN A 805 37.51 -10.82 -50.13
CA GLN A 805 37.03 -9.83 -49.18
C GLN A 805 37.98 -8.61 -49.03
N ASP A 806 39.29 -8.84 -49.01
CA ASP A 806 40.33 -7.81 -48.92
C ASP A 806 40.38 -6.92 -50.18
N SER A 807 39.79 -7.38 -51.30
CA SER A 807 39.67 -6.59 -52.53
C SER A 807 38.50 -5.60 -52.53
N LEU A 808 37.61 -5.66 -51.52
CA LEU A 808 36.39 -4.86 -51.46
C LEU A 808 36.47 -3.69 -50.46
N PRO A 809 35.87 -2.52 -50.77
CA PRO A 809 35.69 -1.43 -49.80
C PRO A 809 34.88 -1.86 -48.57
N LYS A 810 35.29 -1.39 -47.38
CA LYS A 810 34.60 -1.67 -46.10
C LYS A 810 33.15 -1.15 -46.02
N ASN A 811 32.76 -0.28 -46.95
CA ASN A 811 31.40 0.23 -47.12
C ASN A 811 30.58 -0.51 -48.20
N THR A 812 30.97 -1.75 -48.51
CA THR A 812 30.16 -2.72 -49.25
C THR A 812 29.92 -3.97 -48.40
N ASP A 813 28.83 -4.68 -48.66
CA ASP A 813 28.45 -5.86 -47.87
C ASP A 813 29.48 -6.99 -48.05
N PRO A 814 29.89 -7.67 -46.96
CA PRO A 814 30.82 -8.79 -47.04
C PRO A 814 30.47 -9.90 -48.04
N VAL A 815 31.52 -10.38 -48.74
CA VAL A 815 31.51 -11.64 -49.53
C VAL A 815 32.09 -12.82 -48.74
N LEU A 816 32.60 -12.54 -47.54
CA LEU A 816 32.91 -13.53 -46.51
C LEU A 816 32.43 -12.97 -45.17
N TRP A 817 31.33 -13.53 -44.65
CA TRP A 817 30.80 -13.16 -43.33
C TRP A 817 31.41 -14.03 -42.23
N SER A 818 31.51 -13.49 -41.02
CA SER A 818 31.97 -14.23 -39.82
C SER A 818 31.17 -15.51 -39.56
N HIS A 819 29.86 -15.53 -39.87
CA HIS A 819 29.01 -16.70 -39.70
C HIS A 819 29.31 -17.82 -40.72
N GLU A 820 29.75 -17.50 -41.94
CA GLU A 820 30.20 -18.49 -42.92
C GLU A 820 31.49 -19.18 -42.43
N ILE A 821 32.42 -18.40 -41.87
CA ILE A 821 33.69 -18.92 -41.32
C ILE A 821 33.42 -19.84 -40.12
N LYS A 822 32.50 -19.45 -39.22
CA LYS A 822 32.10 -20.29 -38.08
C LYS A 822 31.47 -21.61 -38.56
N LYS A 823 30.54 -21.55 -39.51
CA LYS A 823 29.95 -22.74 -40.14
C LYS A 823 30.99 -23.63 -40.85
N ARG A 824 32.03 -23.05 -41.45
CA ARG A 824 33.16 -23.80 -42.03
C ARG A 824 34.03 -24.46 -40.94
N THR A 825 34.20 -23.78 -39.80
CA THR A 825 34.93 -24.30 -38.62
C THR A 825 34.20 -25.49 -38.00
N GLU A 826 32.88 -25.39 -37.83
CA GLU A 826 32.01 -26.49 -37.38
C GLU A 826 32.07 -27.68 -38.35
N ALA A 827 32.04 -27.43 -39.66
CA ALA A 827 32.15 -28.49 -40.67
C ALA A 827 33.50 -29.21 -40.63
N LEU A 828 34.61 -28.47 -40.49
CA LEU A 828 35.95 -29.05 -40.33
C LEU A 828 36.04 -29.86 -39.03
N ASP A 829 35.56 -29.29 -37.91
CA ASP A 829 35.58 -29.92 -36.59
C ASP A 829 34.80 -31.24 -36.57
N MET A 830 33.60 -31.27 -37.15
CA MET A 830 32.82 -32.51 -37.32
C MET A 830 33.54 -33.53 -38.22
N SER A 831 34.10 -33.09 -39.35
CA SER A 831 34.84 -33.95 -40.29
C SER A 831 36.03 -34.63 -39.59
N CYS A 832 36.92 -33.84 -38.99
CA CYS A 832 38.11 -34.34 -38.31
C CYS A 832 37.78 -35.18 -37.05
N ARG A 833 36.75 -34.82 -36.27
CA ARG A 833 36.32 -35.62 -35.10
C ARG A 833 35.79 -36.99 -35.47
N ASN A 834 35.11 -37.14 -36.60
CA ASN A 834 34.62 -38.45 -37.05
C ASN A 834 35.77 -39.40 -37.36
N HIS A 835 36.85 -38.91 -37.97
CA HIS A 835 38.06 -39.71 -38.21
C HIS A 835 38.85 -39.97 -36.92
N LEU A 836 38.97 -39.00 -36.00
CA LEU A 836 39.64 -39.20 -34.70
C LEU A 836 38.87 -40.15 -33.76
N ARG A 837 37.53 -40.22 -33.85
CA ARG A 837 36.69 -41.09 -33.02
C ARG A 837 36.81 -42.58 -33.36
N HIS A 838 37.39 -42.97 -34.50
CA HIS A 838 37.45 -44.37 -34.92
C HIS A 838 38.30 -45.28 -34.00
N LYS A 839 39.15 -44.72 -33.14
CA LYS A 839 39.86 -45.46 -32.08
C LYS A 839 39.04 -45.71 -30.80
N GLY A 840 37.79 -45.22 -30.72
CA GLY A 840 36.99 -45.27 -29.49
C GLY A 840 36.21 -46.57 -29.21
N SER A 841 36.10 -47.50 -30.16
CA SER A 841 35.12 -48.61 -30.09
C SER A 841 35.68 -50.03 -30.27
N GLN A 842 37.00 -50.23 -30.22
CA GLN A 842 37.62 -51.56 -30.26
C GLN A 842 38.72 -51.75 -29.20
N SER A 843 38.35 -51.78 -27.92
CA SER A 843 38.97 -52.66 -26.89
C SER A 843 38.36 -52.43 -25.49
N ARG A 844 37.49 -53.36 -25.06
CA ARG A 844 37.26 -53.82 -23.66
C ARG A 844 35.99 -54.68 -23.57
N SER A 845 36.11 -55.94 -23.99
CA SER A 845 35.39 -57.03 -23.35
C SER A 845 36.26 -57.53 -22.19
N GLU A 846 35.67 -57.69 -21.00
CA GLU A 846 36.31 -58.22 -19.78
C GLU A 846 37.42 -57.29 -19.21
N ASP A 847 37.56 -57.06 -17.91
CA ASP A 847 37.01 -57.72 -16.72
C ASP A 847 36.88 -56.74 -15.52
N SER A 848 36.36 -57.21 -14.38
CA SER A 848 36.45 -56.67 -13.02
C SER A 848 35.60 -55.44 -12.60
N ARG A 849 34.53 -55.79 -11.86
CA ARG A 849 33.83 -55.10 -10.74
C ARG A 849 34.55 -53.91 -10.07
N GLY A 850 33.82 -52.83 -9.76
CA GLY A 850 34.28 -51.77 -8.82
C GLY A 850 33.25 -50.66 -8.55
N SER A 851 32.96 -50.42 -7.27
CA SER A 851 31.95 -49.54 -6.66
C SER A 851 32.06 -48.01 -6.85
N ASP A 852 30.88 -47.37 -6.88
CA ASP A 852 30.48 -46.11 -6.19
C ASP A 852 30.95 -44.68 -6.56
N HIS A 853 29.94 -43.80 -6.56
CA HIS A 853 29.89 -42.42 -6.07
C HIS A 853 30.83 -41.30 -6.61
N SER A 854 30.24 -40.39 -7.42
CA SER A 854 29.72 -39.07 -6.96
C SER A 854 30.04 -37.84 -7.83
N LYS A 855 29.06 -36.92 -7.87
CA LYS A 855 29.13 -35.45 -8.06
C LYS A 855 30.14 -34.86 -9.09
N LEU A 856 29.57 -34.24 -10.12
CA LEU A 856 29.41 -32.78 -10.14
C LEU A 856 28.13 -32.38 -10.89
#